data_AF-A0A3P7W4J1-F1
#
_entry.id   AF-A0A3P7W4J1-F1
#
_cell.length_a   1.000
_cell.length_b   1.000
_cell.length_c   1.000
_cell.angle_alpha   90.00
_cell.angle_beta   90.00
_cell.angle_gamma   90.00
#
_symmetry.space_group_name_H-M   'P 1'
#
loop_
_entity.id
_entity.type
_entity.pdbx_description
1 polymer ?
#
loop_
_entity_poly.entity_id
_entity_poly.type
_entity_poly.pdbx_seq_one_letter_code
_entity_poly.pdbx_strand_id
1 'polypeptide(L)'
;MYILVWKVTDGETALPDLRQWLVNIQARAPNSPVIIVGTHVDQIFSNSERFPSTYLEDLNALIRDHFVMVSDADKKGLPRVVESLFVSSKTKQNIRALCNLLYHTAYDIRTANSKERLLDQKIPASYMALEKIVVELADERRSKGIEPVMRNSDFRATVQERMLKNYGRAFRDDIEFNHACSFLHENGVILHYEDVTLRELYFLDPQWLCDILAHVITIREINPFARNGLMKIDDLQVLFKSLNLNNSAINLRSHIISLLQKFEVALCWQSRSLLIPSLLPDEYQLRGGYPGSRVLVPTRTISWQLTVKQREAKNSLIMKASHLQMQTLFSQRNLGGKRYRTTVPLTTILNSHEKSSASVSVGRNESGCDKGIPLIDEHRCTVNMEYLEQEVVRRIYMMAYIPSGFWSRLMTRVLVDDHITMCMERLLEVEYLSEDSSLETLNELCDRKFLPYWLLWQTGFEILAFEKTIFVMRQFLPLAEVRDIHYETVEWRCCAEDSNWRTLDISGSSLIEIIIPAVRINLVSDEKEYVLRSNRAAVTRLLALIVDIMDTLLEDWYPSLGTRFVHTSEGCLLVNRLVPCLKCASSTRNLDAFFKVKKNDDIICDASPKHKLHAFMVEECILSAHDGVNLRCPLHFDISVVDIAPDTVFLDINEDYLIQPNSVKRGKLIGHGAFGFVFKAALKISDANAQDVALKMLEPVEPGLGARVSSVSAYKAAYTKWQRDPLQNACRAYCTCRQELNVLASLQHSHITALMGVCPRPLALLVELAPLGALNHLLNNYRRSGARLRLSVIQDTASQVAKA
;
A
#
# COMPACT_ATOMS: atom_id res chain seq x y z
N MET A 1 23.71 -16.03 2.46
CA MET A 1 23.63 -17.12 1.44
C MET A 1 22.39 -17.94 1.75
N TYR A 2 21.64 -18.35 0.73
CA TYR A 2 20.45 -19.19 0.88
C TYR A 2 20.61 -20.51 0.14
N ILE A 3 20.03 -21.58 0.70
CA ILE A 3 19.95 -22.89 0.06
C ILE A 3 18.47 -23.17 -0.16
N LEU A 4 18.04 -23.20 -1.42
CA LEU A 4 16.67 -23.49 -1.78
C LEU A 4 16.53 -24.97 -2.11
N VAL A 5 15.94 -25.73 -1.19
CA VAL A 5 15.81 -27.19 -1.31
C VAL A 5 14.43 -27.56 -1.82
N TRP A 6 14.36 -28.46 -2.79
CA TRP A 6 13.09 -28.94 -3.35
C TRP A 6 13.21 -30.41 -3.78
N LYS A 7 12.08 -31.05 -4.05
CA LYS A 7 12.03 -32.48 -4.38
C LYS A 7 12.01 -32.68 -5.89
N VAL A 8 13.03 -33.34 -6.43
CA VAL A 8 13.20 -33.51 -7.88
C VAL A 8 12.06 -34.30 -8.53
N THR A 9 11.38 -35.16 -7.78
CA THR A 9 10.25 -35.95 -8.29
C THR A 9 9.04 -35.11 -8.72
N ASP A 10 8.98 -33.86 -8.26
CA ASP A 10 7.86 -32.96 -8.53
C ASP A 10 8.04 -32.27 -9.91
N GLY A 11 9.25 -32.34 -10.49
CA GLY A 11 9.53 -31.88 -11.85
C GLY A 11 9.17 -30.42 -12.08
N GLU A 12 8.56 -30.15 -13.24
CA GLU A 12 8.16 -28.80 -13.65
C GLU A 12 7.09 -28.18 -12.75
N THR A 13 6.30 -28.99 -12.05
CA THR A 13 5.23 -28.48 -11.15
C THR A 13 5.79 -27.72 -9.95
N ALA A 14 7.06 -27.93 -9.60
CA ALA A 14 7.73 -27.21 -8.52
C ALA A 14 8.29 -25.83 -8.92
N LEU A 15 8.37 -25.52 -10.23
CA LEU A 15 8.98 -24.27 -10.71
C LEU A 15 8.26 -23.00 -10.23
N PRO A 16 6.92 -22.94 -10.19
CA PRO A 16 6.23 -21.77 -9.63
C PRO A 16 6.57 -21.54 -8.15
N ASP A 17 6.65 -22.61 -7.37
CA ASP A 17 7.01 -22.55 -5.94
C ASP A 17 8.45 -22.10 -5.75
N LEU A 18 9.39 -22.63 -6.55
CA LEU A 18 10.78 -22.19 -6.57
C LEU A 18 10.87 -20.70 -6.89
N ARG A 19 10.16 -20.24 -7.93
CA ARG A 19 10.11 -18.82 -8.30
C ARG A 19 9.57 -17.97 -7.15
N GLN A 20 8.51 -18.41 -6.48
CA GLN A 20 7.93 -17.69 -5.34
C GLN A 20 8.94 -17.55 -4.19
N TRP A 21 9.68 -18.61 -3.86
CA TRP A 21 10.72 -18.55 -2.84
C TRP A 21 11.90 -17.66 -3.23
N LEU A 22 12.32 -17.70 -4.49
CA LEU A 22 13.37 -16.80 -5.01
C LEU A 22 12.94 -15.33 -4.92
N VAL A 23 11.70 -15.01 -5.30
CA VAL A 23 11.11 -13.67 -5.13
C VAL A 23 11.09 -13.26 -3.66
N ASN A 24 10.72 -14.17 -2.76
CA ASN A 24 10.74 -13.91 -1.31
C ASN A 24 12.14 -13.60 -0.77
N ILE A 25 13.17 -14.28 -1.28
CA ILE A 25 14.57 -14.05 -0.93
C ILE A 25 15.04 -12.70 -1.49
N GLN A 26 14.81 -12.43 -2.78
CA GLN A 26 15.22 -11.18 -3.41
C GLN A 26 14.58 -9.96 -2.75
N ALA A 27 13.32 -10.05 -2.33
CA ALA A 27 12.62 -8.96 -1.66
C ALA A 27 13.19 -8.64 -0.26
N ARG A 28 13.77 -9.61 0.46
CA ARG A 28 14.24 -9.44 1.85
C ARG A 28 15.76 -9.32 1.97
N ALA A 29 16.49 -9.99 1.09
CA ALA A 29 17.95 -10.09 1.13
C ALA A 29 18.52 -10.01 -0.30
N PRO A 30 18.35 -8.86 -0.97
CA PRO A 30 18.82 -8.68 -2.34
C PRO A 30 20.33 -8.93 -2.44
N ASN A 31 20.78 -9.41 -3.60
CA ASN A 31 22.18 -9.79 -3.87
C ASN A 31 22.72 -10.99 -3.08
N SER A 32 21.95 -11.56 -2.15
CA SER A 32 22.38 -12.78 -1.46
C SER A 32 22.52 -13.94 -2.45
N PRO A 33 23.63 -14.69 -2.41
CA PRO A 33 23.80 -15.84 -3.29
C PRO A 33 22.83 -16.95 -2.88
N VAL A 34 22.20 -17.57 -3.87
CA VAL A 34 21.28 -18.70 -3.71
C VAL A 34 21.80 -19.92 -4.44
N ILE A 35 21.74 -21.08 -3.81
CA ILE A 35 22.02 -22.37 -4.44
C ILE A 35 20.74 -23.18 -4.45
N ILE A 36 20.32 -23.65 -5.63
CA ILE A 36 19.14 -24.50 -5.78
C ILE A 36 19.57 -25.96 -5.63
N VAL A 37 18.95 -26.69 -4.70
CA VAL A 37 19.30 -28.08 -4.39
C VAL A 37 18.07 -28.96 -4.59
N GLY A 38 18.08 -29.74 -5.67
CA GLY A 38 17.08 -30.78 -5.88
C GLY A 38 17.47 -32.06 -5.16
N THR A 39 16.65 -32.53 -4.23
CA THR A 39 16.88 -33.77 -3.46
C THR A 39 16.05 -34.96 -3.98
N HIS A 40 16.21 -36.13 -3.36
CA HIS A 40 15.54 -37.40 -3.70
C HIS A 40 15.86 -37.96 -5.08
N VAL A 41 17.06 -37.67 -5.59
CA VAL A 41 17.53 -38.19 -6.89
C VAL A 41 17.57 -39.73 -6.93
N ASP A 42 17.76 -40.38 -5.78
CA ASP A 42 17.68 -41.84 -5.66
C ASP A 42 16.32 -42.41 -6.11
N GLN A 43 15.23 -41.65 -5.95
CA GLN A 43 13.90 -42.07 -6.39
C GLN A 43 13.77 -42.05 -7.92
N ILE A 44 14.47 -41.13 -8.58
CA ILE A 44 14.50 -41.02 -10.05
C ILE A 44 15.20 -42.25 -10.64
N PHE A 45 16.40 -42.58 -10.14
CA PHE A 45 17.15 -43.75 -10.61
C PHE A 45 16.46 -45.08 -10.30
N SER A 46 15.67 -45.14 -9.22
CA SER A 46 14.93 -46.35 -8.86
C SER A 46 13.65 -46.60 -9.68
N ASN A 47 13.20 -45.61 -10.46
CA ASN A 47 11.90 -45.68 -11.16
C ASN A 47 12.01 -45.21 -12.62
N SER A 48 12.71 -46.02 -13.42
CA SER A 48 12.98 -45.75 -14.85
C SER A 48 11.74 -45.82 -15.75
N GLU A 49 10.63 -46.41 -15.29
CA GLU A 49 9.36 -46.41 -16.02
C GLU A 49 8.68 -45.03 -15.97
N ARG A 50 8.81 -44.33 -14.83
CA ARG A 50 8.22 -43.00 -14.63
C ARG A 50 9.13 -41.86 -15.11
N PHE A 51 10.44 -42.03 -15.00
CA PHE A 51 11.41 -40.98 -15.31
C PHE A 51 12.40 -41.44 -16.40
N PRO A 52 12.44 -40.77 -17.56
CA PRO A 52 13.40 -41.12 -18.61
C PRO A 52 14.85 -40.83 -18.15
N SER A 53 15.83 -41.45 -18.79
CA SER A 53 17.25 -41.27 -18.44
C SER A 53 17.75 -39.83 -18.60
N THR A 54 17.14 -39.05 -19.50
CA THR A 54 17.46 -37.63 -19.73
C THR A 54 16.78 -36.68 -18.75
N TYR A 55 15.85 -37.18 -17.92
CA TYR A 55 14.98 -36.34 -17.07
C TYR A 55 15.75 -35.31 -16.23
N LEU A 56 16.85 -35.73 -15.60
CA LEU A 56 17.66 -34.82 -14.79
C LEU A 56 18.39 -33.78 -15.64
N GLU A 57 18.85 -34.14 -16.84
CA GLU A 57 19.55 -33.21 -17.74
C GLU A 57 18.57 -32.16 -18.28
N ASP A 58 17.40 -32.60 -18.73
CA ASP A 58 16.32 -31.76 -19.23
C ASP A 58 15.84 -30.77 -18.16
N LEU A 59 15.62 -31.27 -16.94
CA LEU A 59 15.18 -30.45 -15.81
C LEU A 59 16.26 -29.47 -15.34
N ASN A 60 17.54 -29.87 -15.38
CA ASN A 60 18.65 -28.95 -15.09
C ASN A 60 18.74 -27.85 -16.15
N ALA A 61 18.56 -28.19 -17.43
CA ALA A 61 18.56 -27.20 -18.51
C ALA A 61 17.45 -26.17 -18.29
N LEU A 62 16.25 -26.62 -17.94
CA LEU A 62 15.10 -25.77 -17.63
C LEU A 62 15.39 -24.85 -16.43
N ILE A 63 15.85 -25.39 -15.30
CA ILE A 63 16.16 -24.61 -14.10
C ILE A 63 17.24 -23.57 -14.36
N ARG A 64 18.28 -23.93 -15.12
CA ARG A 64 19.34 -22.99 -15.47
C ARG A 64 18.83 -21.85 -16.33
N ASP A 65 18.02 -22.15 -17.34
CA ASP A 65 17.41 -21.15 -18.21
C ASP A 65 16.48 -20.20 -17.43
N HIS A 66 15.67 -20.75 -16.52
CA HIS A 66 14.67 -19.97 -15.78
C HIS A 66 15.21 -19.18 -14.58
N PHE A 67 16.31 -19.64 -13.96
CA PHE A 67 16.75 -19.09 -12.68
C PHE A 67 18.25 -18.76 -12.57
N VAL A 68 19.12 -19.43 -13.32
CA VAL A 68 20.59 -19.27 -13.18
C VAL A 68 21.16 -18.32 -14.24
N MET A 69 20.79 -18.51 -15.50
CA MET A 69 21.30 -17.76 -16.66
C MET A 69 20.35 -16.63 -17.07
N VAL A 70 19.76 -15.95 -16.08
CA VAL A 70 18.75 -14.91 -16.31
C VAL A 70 19.40 -13.53 -16.40
N SER A 71 19.25 -12.87 -17.55
CA SER A 71 19.61 -11.46 -17.71
C SER A 71 18.73 -10.56 -16.83
N ASP A 72 19.37 -9.60 -16.14
CA ASP A 72 18.74 -8.73 -15.14
C ASP A 72 17.88 -9.50 -14.11
N ALA A 73 18.42 -10.60 -13.55
CA ALA A 73 17.72 -11.42 -12.57
C ALA A 73 17.10 -10.57 -11.43
N ASP A 74 17.84 -9.59 -10.92
CA ASP A 74 17.41 -8.68 -9.86
C ASP A 74 16.14 -7.89 -10.22
N LYS A 75 16.03 -7.45 -11.47
CA LYS A 75 14.87 -6.71 -11.99
C LYS A 75 13.67 -7.62 -12.25
N LYS A 76 13.91 -8.91 -12.51
CA LYS A 76 12.87 -9.96 -12.61
C LYS A 76 12.47 -10.53 -11.25
N GLY A 77 12.97 -9.95 -10.15
CA GLY A 77 12.67 -10.39 -8.79
C GLY A 77 13.41 -11.66 -8.37
N LEU A 78 14.46 -12.04 -9.09
CA LEU A 78 15.29 -13.19 -8.76
C LEU A 78 16.58 -12.72 -8.08
N PRO A 79 17.05 -13.44 -7.04
CA PRO A 79 18.34 -13.18 -6.42
C PRO A 79 19.45 -13.75 -7.31
N ARG A 80 20.70 -13.54 -6.91
CA ARG A 80 21.85 -14.14 -7.59
C ARG A 80 21.86 -15.65 -7.34
N VAL A 81 21.29 -16.42 -8.25
CA VAL A 81 21.39 -17.89 -8.22
C VAL A 81 22.77 -18.29 -8.75
N VAL A 82 23.55 -18.94 -7.90
CA VAL A 82 24.94 -19.32 -8.20
C VAL A 82 24.98 -20.57 -9.06
N GLU A 83 24.24 -21.60 -8.67
CA GLU A 83 24.22 -22.89 -9.35
C GLU A 83 23.00 -23.73 -8.92
N SER A 84 22.62 -24.72 -9.74
CA SER A 84 21.69 -25.80 -9.36
C SER A 84 22.41 -27.15 -9.25
N LEU A 85 22.13 -27.89 -8.16
CA LEU A 85 22.71 -29.22 -7.93
C LEU A 85 21.65 -30.24 -7.53
N PHE A 86 21.78 -31.44 -8.09
CA PHE A 86 20.96 -32.60 -7.73
C PHE A 86 21.71 -33.53 -6.79
N VAL A 87 21.07 -33.85 -5.65
CA VAL A 87 21.67 -34.65 -4.57
C VAL A 87 20.75 -35.76 -4.10
N SER A 88 21.33 -36.77 -3.46
CA SER A 88 20.58 -37.73 -2.66
C SER A 88 21.22 -37.88 -1.29
N SER A 89 20.45 -37.56 -0.25
CA SER A 89 20.86 -37.80 1.13
C SER A 89 20.95 -39.30 1.46
N LYS A 90 20.24 -40.16 0.72
CA LYS A 90 20.22 -41.61 0.92
C LYS A 90 21.47 -42.28 0.34
N THR A 91 21.81 -42.00 -0.91
CA THR A 91 22.99 -42.58 -1.58
C THR A 91 24.26 -41.75 -1.36
N LYS A 92 24.13 -40.58 -0.72
CA LYS A 92 25.18 -39.55 -0.57
C LYS A 92 25.69 -38.98 -1.89
N GLN A 93 24.95 -39.18 -2.99
CA GLN A 93 25.31 -38.66 -4.30
C GLN A 93 25.39 -37.14 -4.28
N ASN A 94 26.47 -36.60 -4.84
CA ASN A 94 26.77 -35.16 -4.98
C ASN A 94 26.81 -34.33 -3.67
N ILE A 95 26.68 -34.94 -2.49
CA ILE A 95 26.76 -34.23 -1.21
C ILE A 95 28.13 -33.57 -1.01
N ARG A 96 29.21 -34.24 -1.39
CA ARG A 96 30.57 -33.64 -1.31
C ARG A 96 30.73 -32.45 -2.24
N ALA A 97 30.15 -32.53 -3.44
CA ALA A 97 30.15 -31.41 -4.39
C ALA A 97 29.35 -30.22 -3.84
N LEU A 98 28.18 -30.49 -3.23
CA LEU A 98 27.40 -29.47 -2.54
C LEU A 98 28.18 -28.81 -1.40
N CYS A 99 28.86 -29.57 -0.54
CA CYS A 99 29.68 -29.01 0.53
C CYS A 99 30.81 -28.10 -0.01
N ASN A 100 31.49 -28.51 -1.07
CA ASN A 100 32.52 -27.69 -1.70
C ASN A 100 31.93 -26.40 -2.28
N LEU A 101 30.79 -26.49 -2.98
CA LEU A 101 30.10 -25.31 -3.53
C LEU A 101 29.68 -24.34 -2.42
N LEU A 102 29.13 -24.84 -1.31
CA LEU A 102 28.76 -24.04 -0.16
C LEU A 102 29.96 -23.32 0.44
N TYR A 103 31.08 -24.03 0.61
CA TYR A 103 32.32 -23.45 1.13
C TYR A 103 32.84 -22.33 0.21
N HIS A 104 32.98 -22.59 -1.09
CA HIS A 104 33.46 -21.59 -2.04
C HIS A 104 32.52 -20.38 -2.13
N THR A 105 31.22 -20.62 -2.19
CA THR A 105 30.22 -19.55 -2.24
C THR A 105 30.28 -18.69 -0.99
N ALA A 106 30.33 -19.29 0.21
CA ALA A 106 30.43 -18.57 1.46
C ALA A 106 31.75 -17.77 1.57
N TYR A 107 32.85 -18.35 1.13
CA TYR A 107 34.18 -17.73 1.16
C TYR A 107 34.30 -16.52 0.22
N ASP A 108 33.56 -16.51 -0.88
CA ASP A 108 33.57 -15.41 -1.85
C ASP A 108 32.52 -14.32 -1.57
N ILE A 109 31.71 -14.43 -0.51
CA ILE A 109 30.81 -13.36 -0.07
C ILE A 109 31.65 -12.15 0.33
N ARG A 110 31.26 -10.97 -0.16
CA ARG A 110 31.91 -9.69 0.12
C ARG A 110 31.00 -8.79 0.94
N THR A 111 31.62 -7.84 1.63
CA THR A 111 30.89 -6.83 2.38
C THR A 111 30.26 -5.80 1.45
N ALA A 112 29.11 -5.26 1.86
CA ALA A 112 28.37 -4.30 1.04
C ALA A 112 29.28 -3.10 0.68
N ASN A 113 29.36 -2.77 -0.61
CA ASN A 113 30.18 -1.68 -1.15
C ASN A 113 31.69 -1.80 -0.94
N SER A 114 32.21 -2.98 -0.61
CA SER A 114 33.64 -3.21 -0.41
C SER A 114 34.15 -4.39 -1.25
N LYS A 115 35.44 -4.34 -1.58
CA LYS A 115 36.14 -5.44 -2.24
C LYS A 115 36.62 -6.50 -1.25
N GLU A 116 36.53 -6.26 0.04
CA GLU A 116 36.97 -7.19 1.08
C GLU A 116 35.96 -8.34 1.27
N ARG A 117 36.47 -9.57 1.44
CA ARG A 117 35.63 -10.73 1.75
C ARG A 117 35.07 -10.58 3.16
N LEU A 118 33.83 -11.02 3.35
CA LEU A 118 33.16 -10.96 4.65
C LEU A 118 33.95 -11.73 5.72
N LEU A 119 34.49 -12.90 5.37
CA LEU A 119 35.26 -13.74 6.29
C LEU A 119 36.69 -13.23 6.58
N ASP A 120 37.19 -12.26 5.81
CA ASP A 120 38.51 -11.64 6.09
C ASP A 120 38.39 -10.52 7.14
N GLN A 121 37.17 -10.07 7.46
CA GLN A 121 36.95 -9.00 8.42
C GLN A 121 37.33 -9.42 9.83
N LYS A 122 38.10 -8.56 10.49
CA LYS A 122 38.49 -8.76 11.89
C LYS A 122 37.36 -8.33 12.81
N ILE A 123 36.89 -9.26 13.64
CA ILE A 123 35.86 -9.00 14.66
C ILE A 123 36.56 -8.71 16.01
N PRO A 124 36.19 -7.65 16.73
CA PRO A 124 36.73 -7.38 18.06
C PRO A 124 36.48 -8.54 19.01
N ALA A 125 37.51 -8.92 19.79
CA ALA A 125 37.37 -10.00 20.76
C ALA A 125 36.29 -9.70 21.83
N SER A 126 35.97 -8.42 22.10
CA SER A 126 34.89 -8.00 23.01
C SER A 126 33.52 -8.48 22.50
N TYR A 127 33.30 -8.52 21.19
CA TYR A 127 32.02 -8.91 20.60
C TYR A 127 31.79 -10.42 20.74
N MET A 128 32.85 -11.22 20.52
CA MET A 128 32.81 -12.67 20.74
C MET A 128 32.60 -13.04 22.23
N ALA A 129 33.08 -12.22 23.16
CA ALA A 129 32.80 -12.42 24.58
C ALA A 129 31.35 -12.06 24.93
N LEU A 130 30.82 -11.00 24.34
CA LEU A 130 29.41 -10.64 24.48
C LEU A 130 28.50 -11.77 23.98
N GLU A 131 28.80 -12.35 22.82
CA GLU A 131 28.07 -13.49 22.26
C GLU A 131 27.95 -14.64 23.27
N LYS A 132 29.09 -15.06 23.85
CA LYS A 132 29.12 -16.12 24.87
C LYS A 132 28.29 -15.78 26.09
N ILE A 133 28.40 -14.53 26.58
CA ILE A 133 27.62 -14.06 27.73
C ILE A 133 26.12 -14.09 27.41
N VAL A 134 25.72 -13.65 26.22
CA VAL A 134 24.31 -13.66 25.78
C VAL A 134 23.76 -15.08 25.73
N VAL A 135 24.51 -16.03 25.15
CA VAL A 135 24.11 -17.44 25.06
C VAL A 135 23.93 -18.03 26.46
N GLU A 136 24.89 -17.81 27.37
CA GLU A 136 24.80 -18.23 28.77
C GLU A 136 23.57 -17.61 29.47
N LEU A 137 23.31 -16.31 29.26
CA LEU A 137 22.14 -15.63 29.82
C LEU A 137 20.83 -16.23 29.29
N ALA A 138 20.76 -16.55 27.99
CA ALA A 138 19.60 -17.20 27.40
C ALA A 138 19.36 -18.60 28.00
N ASP A 139 20.42 -19.42 28.14
CA ASP A 139 20.36 -20.76 28.75
C ASP A 139 19.94 -20.72 30.23
N GLU A 140 20.49 -19.78 31.00
CA GLU A 140 20.12 -19.58 32.41
C GLU A 140 18.66 -19.19 32.58
N ARG A 141 18.11 -18.37 31.66
CA ARG A 141 16.69 -17.98 31.71
C ARG A 141 15.80 -19.15 31.32
N ARG A 142 16.14 -19.87 30.25
CA ARG A 142 15.42 -21.07 29.82
C ARG A 142 15.37 -22.16 30.90
N SER A 143 16.51 -22.45 31.54
CA SER A 143 16.58 -23.45 32.63
C SER A 143 15.75 -23.07 33.87
N LYS A 144 15.55 -21.77 34.11
CA LYS A 144 14.67 -21.26 35.17
C LYS A 144 13.20 -21.16 34.75
N GLY A 145 12.86 -21.50 33.51
CA GLY A 145 11.50 -21.34 32.97
C GLY A 145 11.08 -19.87 32.80
N ILE A 146 12.05 -18.96 32.66
CA ILE A 146 11.83 -17.52 32.47
C ILE A 146 12.09 -17.18 31.01
N GLU A 147 11.31 -16.26 30.47
CA GLU A 147 11.44 -15.76 29.11
C GLU A 147 12.87 -15.24 28.83
N PRO A 148 13.50 -15.60 27.69
CA PRO A 148 14.83 -15.16 27.29
C PRO A 148 14.81 -13.71 26.75
N VAL A 149 14.17 -12.80 27.50
CA VAL A 149 14.07 -11.38 27.18
C VAL A 149 14.54 -10.56 28.38
N MET A 150 15.30 -9.49 28.13
CA MET A 150 15.79 -8.57 29.15
C MET A 150 15.50 -7.12 28.76
N ARG A 151 15.29 -6.27 29.78
CA ARG A 151 15.18 -4.82 29.58
C ARG A 151 16.56 -4.21 29.35
N ASN A 152 16.62 -3.06 28.67
CA ASN A 152 17.87 -2.36 28.34
C ASN A 152 18.78 -2.16 29.57
N SER A 153 18.23 -1.61 30.66
CA SER A 153 18.98 -1.36 31.91
C SER A 153 19.60 -2.63 32.49
N ASP A 154 18.81 -3.70 32.58
CA ASP A 154 19.17 -4.95 33.25
C ASP A 154 20.18 -5.72 32.38
N PHE A 155 19.93 -5.77 31.07
CA PHE A 155 20.82 -6.40 30.11
C PHE A 155 22.19 -5.73 30.15
N ARG A 156 22.23 -4.40 30.05
CA ARG A 156 23.46 -3.62 30.06
C ARG A 156 24.25 -3.80 31.35
N ALA A 157 23.59 -3.70 32.51
CA ALA A 157 24.25 -3.89 33.80
C ALA A 157 24.85 -5.30 33.94
N THR A 158 24.07 -6.34 33.61
CA THR A 158 24.48 -7.74 33.72
C THR A 158 25.63 -8.06 32.76
N VAL A 159 25.56 -7.57 31.53
CA VAL A 159 26.61 -7.76 30.53
C VAL A 159 27.90 -7.08 30.98
N GLN A 160 27.84 -5.84 31.47
CA GLN A 160 29.02 -5.11 31.90
C GLN A 160 29.71 -5.81 33.09
N GLU A 161 28.91 -6.31 34.05
CA GLU A 161 29.41 -7.09 35.18
C GLU A 161 30.10 -8.38 34.71
N ARG A 162 29.46 -9.16 33.84
CA ARG A 162 30.02 -10.42 33.32
C ARG A 162 31.23 -10.21 32.41
N MET A 163 31.27 -9.12 31.65
CA MET A 163 32.41 -8.74 30.83
C MET A 163 33.65 -8.48 31.71
N LEU A 164 33.49 -7.73 32.82
CA LEU A 164 34.58 -7.52 33.78
C LEU A 164 34.98 -8.84 34.46
N LYS A 165 34.00 -9.61 34.95
CA LYS A 165 34.25 -10.80 35.75
C LYS A 165 34.91 -11.94 34.95
N ASN A 166 34.40 -12.23 33.75
CA ASN A 166 34.82 -13.40 32.98
C ASN A 166 35.99 -13.08 32.03
N TYR A 167 36.13 -11.82 31.60
CA TYR A 167 37.10 -11.43 30.58
C TYR A 167 38.02 -10.29 30.99
N GLY A 168 37.88 -9.74 32.20
CA GLY A 168 38.76 -8.68 32.73
C GLY A 168 38.66 -7.36 31.96
N ARG A 169 37.57 -7.11 31.23
CA ARG A 169 37.41 -5.94 30.35
C ARG A 169 35.99 -5.39 30.35
N ALA A 170 35.87 -4.14 29.96
CA ALA A 170 34.63 -3.41 29.78
C ALA A 170 34.52 -2.91 28.33
N PHE A 171 33.30 -2.62 27.89
CA PHE A 171 33.13 -1.74 26.72
C PHE A 171 33.61 -0.33 27.07
N ARG A 172 34.24 0.36 26.10
CA ARG A 172 34.78 1.70 26.26
C ARG A 172 33.71 2.75 26.49
N ASP A 173 32.62 2.66 25.72
CA ASP A 173 31.53 3.63 25.69
C ASP A 173 30.24 2.96 25.17
N ASP A 174 29.13 3.69 25.23
CA ASP A 174 27.81 3.26 24.76
C ASP A 174 27.81 2.95 23.26
N ILE A 175 28.69 3.61 22.50
CA ILE A 175 28.79 3.44 21.05
C ILE A 175 29.37 2.05 20.75
N GLU A 176 30.45 1.64 21.42
CA GLU A 176 31.01 0.30 21.28
C GLU A 176 30.01 -0.79 21.70
N PHE A 177 29.32 -0.58 22.82
CA PHE A 177 28.29 -1.52 23.29
C PHE A 177 27.15 -1.67 22.27
N ASN A 178 26.64 -0.56 21.74
CA ASN A 178 25.57 -0.57 20.75
C ASN A 178 26.03 -1.23 19.45
N HIS A 179 27.25 -0.95 18.97
CA HIS A 179 27.81 -1.64 17.80
C HIS A 179 27.98 -3.14 18.03
N ALA A 180 28.39 -3.57 19.23
CA ALA A 180 28.46 -4.99 19.57
C ALA A 180 27.08 -5.65 19.56
N CYS A 181 26.05 -4.97 20.08
CA CYS A 181 24.67 -5.43 20.02
C CYS A 181 24.13 -5.50 18.59
N SER A 182 24.37 -4.48 17.76
CA SER A 182 24.00 -4.49 16.34
C SER A 182 24.69 -5.63 15.59
N PHE A 183 25.98 -5.87 15.86
CA PHE A 183 26.69 -7.01 15.29
C PHE A 183 26.06 -8.35 15.67
N LEU A 184 25.69 -8.54 16.95
CA LEU A 184 24.99 -9.76 17.37
C LEU A 184 23.57 -9.85 16.80
N HIS A 185 22.92 -8.72 16.55
CA HIS A 185 21.63 -8.66 15.88
C HIS A 185 21.72 -9.13 14.42
N GLU A 186 22.69 -8.61 13.68
CA GLU A 186 22.93 -8.95 12.28
C GLU A 186 23.34 -10.42 12.09
N ASN A 187 24.07 -11.00 13.05
CA ASN A 187 24.44 -12.41 13.05
C ASN A 187 23.32 -13.34 13.59
N GLY A 188 22.18 -12.80 14.02
CA GLY A 188 21.06 -13.58 14.51
C GLY A 188 21.31 -14.25 15.87
N VAL A 189 22.19 -13.69 16.70
CA VAL A 189 22.42 -14.15 18.08
C VAL A 189 21.41 -13.50 19.04
N ILE A 190 21.13 -12.20 18.85
CA ILE A 190 20.09 -11.47 19.58
C ILE A 190 19.13 -10.79 18.62
N LEU A 191 17.97 -10.37 19.12
CA LEU A 191 17.13 -9.42 18.40
C LEU A 191 16.93 -8.16 19.25
N HIS A 192 17.13 -7.01 18.63
CA HIS A 192 16.91 -5.70 19.23
C HIS A 192 16.38 -4.76 18.15
N TYR A 193 15.40 -3.93 18.48
CA TYR A 193 14.69 -3.12 17.51
C TYR A 193 14.63 -1.66 17.94
N GLU A 194 14.73 -0.74 16.99
CA GLU A 194 14.69 0.71 17.28
C GLU A 194 13.26 1.26 17.48
N ASP A 195 12.22 0.44 17.28
CA ASP A 195 10.82 0.86 17.40
C ASP A 195 10.54 1.40 18.81
N VAL A 196 9.73 2.46 18.88
CA VAL A 196 9.41 3.19 20.12
C VAL A 196 8.99 2.27 21.27
N THR A 197 8.20 1.23 20.95
CA THR A 197 7.69 0.26 21.93
C THR A 197 8.68 -0.88 22.21
N LEU A 198 9.59 -1.20 21.29
CA LEU A 198 10.45 -2.40 21.37
C LEU A 198 11.92 -2.11 21.76
N ARG A 199 12.38 -0.86 21.63
CA ARG A 199 13.76 -0.43 21.93
C ARG A 199 14.24 -0.64 23.36
N GLU A 200 13.33 -0.91 24.28
CA GLU A 200 13.70 -1.23 25.67
C GLU A 200 13.97 -2.72 25.87
N LEU A 201 13.81 -3.57 24.85
CA LEU A 201 13.88 -5.02 24.94
C LEU A 201 15.05 -5.59 24.14
N TYR A 202 15.76 -6.54 24.75
CA TYR A 202 16.73 -7.41 24.10
C TYR A 202 16.20 -8.85 24.17
N PHE A 203 15.95 -9.43 23.01
CA PHE A 203 15.58 -10.83 22.86
C PHE A 203 16.86 -11.65 22.73
N LEU A 204 17.16 -12.46 23.73
CA LEU A 204 18.39 -13.25 23.83
C LEU A 204 18.30 -14.59 23.10
N ASP A 205 17.09 -14.99 22.73
CA ASP A 205 16.80 -16.21 21.98
C ASP A 205 15.86 -15.89 20.81
N PRO A 206 16.43 -15.70 19.60
CA PRO A 206 15.65 -15.45 18.39
C PRO A 206 14.71 -16.59 18.01
N GLN A 207 15.09 -17.85 18.26
CA GLN A 207 14.26 -19.01 17.94
C GLN A 207 13.00 -19.03 18.81
N TRP A 208 13.16 -18.78 20.11
CA TRP A 208 12.01 -18.67 21.02
C TRP A 208 11.02 -17.58 20.58
N LEU A 209 11.52 -16.42 20.12
CA LEU A 209 10.63 -15.37 19.61
C LEU A 209 9.89 -15.83 18.35
N CYS A 210 10.61 -16.46 17.40
CA CYS A 210 10.02 -17.01 16.18
C CYS A 210 8.93 -18.05 16.50
N ASP A 211 9.19 -18.95 17.45
CA ASP A 211 8.22 -19.96 17.88
C ASP A 211 6.96 -19.27 18.42
N ILE A 212 7.10 -18.26 19.28
CA ILE A 212 5.97 -17.51 19.82
C ILE A 212 5.14 -16.84 18.73
N LEU A 213 5.79 -16.18 17.77
CA LEU A 213 5.08 -15.50 16.68
C LEU A 213 4.41 -16.52 15.75
N ALA A 214 5.05 -17.66 15.50
CA ALA A 214 4.51 -18.73 14.67
C ALA A 214 3.20 -19.27 15.23
N HIS A 215 3.04 -19.40 16.55
CA HIS A 215 1.79 -19.85 17.19
C HIS A 215 0.56 -19.00 16.80
N VAL A 216 0.74 -17.75 16.38
CA VAL A 216 -0.38 -16.90 15.91
C VAL A 216 -0.88 -17.35 14.53
N ILE A 217 0.01 -17.84 13.66
CA ILE A 217 -0.30 -18.27 12.30
C ILE A 217 -0.41 -19.80 12.13
N THR A 218 -0.27 -20.58 13.20
CA THR A 218 -0.40 -22.04 13.14
C THR A 218 -1.81 -22.49 12.74
N ILE A 219 -1.89 -23.73 12.28
CA ILE A 219 -3.14 -24.43 11.93
C ILE A 219 -4.19 -24.36 13.05
N ARG A 220 -5.46 -24.51 12.68
CA ARG A 220 -6.62 -24.29 13.56
C ARG A 220 -6.64 -25.19 14.80
N GLU A 221 -6.06 -26.39 14.70
CA GLU A 221 -5.92 -27.35 15.80
C GLU A 221 -5.04 -26.80 16.92
N ILE A 222 -4.08 -25.94 16.57
CA ILE A 222 -3.16 -25.27 17.50
C ILE A 222 -3.69 -23.88 17.87
N ASN A 223 -4.23 -23.13 16.90
CA ASN A 223 -4.85 -21.82 17.12
C ASN A 223 -6.32 -21.80 16.63
N PRO A 224 -7.29 -22.18 17.47
CA PRO A 224 -8.71 -22.19 17.10
C PRO A 224 -9.33 -20.79 17.04
N PHE A 225 -8.61 -19.76 17.51
CA PHE A 225 -9.10 -18.38 17.61
C PHE A 225 -8.95 -17.61 16.30
N ALA A 226 -7.98 -17.97 15.46
CA ALA A 226 -7.78 -17.38 14.15
C ALA A 226 -8.69 -18.03 13.09
N ARG A 227 -9.90 -17.51 12.93
CA ARG A 227 -10.89 -18.03 11.97
C ARG A 227 -10.82 -17.25 10.68
N ASN A 228 -10.36 -17.91 9.60
CA ASN A 228 -10.24 -17.32 8.26
C ASN A 228 -9.48 -15.97 8.28
N GLY A 229 -8.36 -15.91 9.00
CA GLY A 229 -7.55 -14.70 9.09
C GLY A 229 -8.02 -13.63 10.07
N LEU A 230 -9.09 -13.84 10.83
CA LEU A 230 -9.56 -12.90 11.86
C LEU A 230 -9.39 -13.49 13.27
N MET A 231 -8.88 -12.67 14.18
CA MET A 231 -8.67 -13.05 15.59
C MET A 231 -8.93 -11.84 16.50
N LYS A 232 -9.52 -12.02 17.70
CA LYS A 232 -9.64 -10.91 18.66
C LYS A 232 -8.35 -10.74 19.45
N ILE A 233 -8.03 -9.51 19.83
CA ILE A 233 -6.85 -9.22 20.66
C ILE A 233 -6.97 -9.92 22.02
N ASP A 234 -8.17 -10.01 22.59
CA ASP A 234 -8.39 -10.70 23.87
C ASP A 234 -8.09 -12.21 23.77
N ASP A 235 -8.25 -12.82 22.59
CA ASP A 235 -7.96 -14.24 22.37
C ASP A 235 -6.45 -14.51 22.34
N LEU A 236 -5.61 -13.52 22.00
CA LEU A 236 -4.15 -13.65 22.13
C LEU A 236 -3.77 -13.92 23.58
N GLN A 237 -4.52 -13.36 24.54
CA GLN A 237 -4.24 -13.60 25.94
C GLN A 237 -4.36 -15.08 26.26
N VAL A 238 -5.41 -15.74 25.76
CA VAL A 238 -5.66 -17.17 25.95
C VAL A 238 -4.61 -18.01 25.26
N LEU A 239 -4.27 -17.68 24.01
CA LEU A 239 -3.22 -18.35 23.23
C LEU A 239 -1.86 -18.31 23.94
N PHE A 240 -1.53 -17.19 24.60
CA PHE A 240 -0.26 -17.06 25.33
C PHE A 240 -0.34 -17.57 26.78
N LYS A 241 -1.54 -17.79 27.36
CA LYS A 241 -1.67 -18.47 28.66
C LYS A 241 -1.22 -19.93 28.58
N SER A 242 -1.56 -20.63 27.50
CA SER A 242 -1.14 -22.03 27.30
C SER A 242 0.39 -22.17 27.14
N LEU A 243 1.06 -21.08 26.76
CA LEU A 243 2.51 -20.98 26.63
C LEU A 243 3.22 -20.54 27.93
N ASN A 244 2.52 -20.49 29.07
CA ASN A 244 3.05 -20.07 30.39
C ASN A 244 3.59 -18.61 30.48
N LEU A 245 3.25 -17.73 29.53
CA LEU A 245 3.69 -16.31 29.49
C LEU A 245 2.99 -15.41 30.56
N ASN A 246 2.22 -16.00 31.48
CA ASN A 246 1.43 -15.25 32.45
C ASN A 246 2.23 -14.68 33.63
N ASN A 247 3.37 -15.29 33.95
CA ASN A 247 4.28 -14.88 35.03
C ASN A 247 5.41 -13.96 34.53
N SER A 248 5.19 -13.27 33.41
CA SER A 248 6.18 -12.42 32.78
C SER A 248 6.45 -11.16 33.61
N ALA A 249 7.71 -10.99 34.05
CA ALA A 249 8.18 -9.77 34.71
C ALA A 249 8.21 -8.55 33.77
N ILE A 250 8.20 -8.83 32.46
CA ILE A 250 8.09 -7.86 31.38
C ILE A 250 6.65 -7.93 30.90
N ASN A 251 5.98 -6.80 30.69
CA ASN A 251 4.64 -6.77 30.09
C ASN A 251 4.73 -7.12 28.59
N LEU A 252 5.23 -8.31 28.24
CA LEU A 252 5.47 -8.75 26.88
C LEU A 252 4.17 -8.75 26.06
N ARG A 253 3.02 -8.87 26.74
CA ARG A 253 1.68 -8.77 26.16
C ARG A 253 1.45 -7.48 25.38
N SER A 254 1.89 -6.32 25.87
CA SER A 254 1.73 -5.06 25.12
C SER A 254 2.68 -4.98 23.92
N HIS A 255 3.80 -5.70 23.97
CA HIS A 255 4.85 -5.69 22.95
C HIS A 255 4.60 -6.71 21.83
N ILE A 256 3.89 -7.81 22.12
CA ILE A 256 3.64 -8.86 21.12
C ILE A 256 2.84 -8.37 19.94
N ILE A 257 1.90 -7.45 20.16
CA ILE A 257 1.14 -6.81 19.10
C ILE A 257 2.08 -5.98 18.21
N SER A 258 3.00 -5.21 18.82
CA SER A 258 4.01 -4.46 18.08
C SER A 258 4.95 -5.38 17.30
N LEU A 259 5.32 -6.55 17.85
CA LEU A 259 6.13 -7.55 17.16
C LEU A 259 5.37 -8.17 15.98
N LEU A 260 4.13 -8.60 16.18
CA LEU A 260 3.28 -9.14 15.12
C LEU A 260 3.09 -8.14 13.97
N GLN A 261 2.93 -6.85 14.30
CA GLN A 261 2.86 -5.78 13.31
C GLN A 261 4.20 -5.58 12.59
N LYS A 262 5.31 -5.51 13.33
CA LYS A 262 6.66 -5.32 12.77
C LYS A 262 7.05 -6.44 11.80
N PHE A 263 6.64 -7.67 12.10
CA PHE A 263 6.87 -8.85 11.26
C PHE A 263 5.75 -9.15 10.27
N GLU A 264 4.68 -8.34 10.28
CA GLU A 264 3.50 -8.48 9.41
C GLU A 264 2.81 -9.85 9.48
N VAL A 265 2.97 -10.51 10.61
CA VAL A 265 2.32 -11.78 10.92
C VAL A 265 0.84 -11.53 11.19
N ALA A 266 0.55 -10.54 12.04
CA ALA A 266 -0.79 -10.11 12.36
C ALA A 266 -0.81 -8.60 12.54
N LEU A 267 -1.83 -7.97 12.00
CA LEU A 267 -1.93 -6.52 11.93
C LEU A 267 -3.20 -6.08 12.64
N CYS A 268 -3.10 -5.00 13.42
CA CYS A 268 -4.27 -4.51 14.14
C CYS A 268 -5.29 -3.93 13.17
N TRP A 269 -6.48 -4.49 13.25
CA TRP A 269 -7.66 -4.05 12.53
C TRP A 269 -8.69 -3.65 13.58
N GLN A 270 -8.97 -2.36 13.72
CA GLN A 270 -9.78 -1.81 14.81
C GLN A 270 -9.15 -2.07 16.20
N SER A 271 -9.52 -1.31 17.23
CA SER A 271 -8.81 -1.32 18.53
C SER A 271 -8.82 -2.67 19.29
N ARG A 272 -9.51 -3.70 18.79
CA ARG A 272 -9.72 -4.99 19.48
C ARG A 272 -9.60 -6.24 18.59
N SER A 273 -9.25 -6.10 17.31
CA SER A 273 -9.15 -7.25 16.40
C SER A 273 -7.82 -7.24 15.63
N LEU A 274 -7.44 -8.42 15.18
CA LEU A 274 -6.24 -8.69 14.40
C LEU A 274 -6.65 -9.33 13.08
N LEU A 275 -6.02 -8.84 12.03
CA LEU A 275 -6.06 -9.41 10.71
C LEU A 275 -4.76 -10.17 10.47
N ILE A 276 -4.88 -11.43 10.05
CA ILE A 276 -3.79 -12.36 9.77
C ILE A 276 -3.88 -12.72 8.28
N PRO A 277 -3.24 -11.93 7.38
CA PRO A 277 -3.46 -12.05 5.94
C PRO A 277 -3.11 -13.43 5.37
N SER A 278 -2.10 -14.11 5.93
CA SER A 278 -1.69 -15.45 5.49
C SER A 278 -2.74 -16.54 5.76
N LEU A 279 -3.67 -16.29 6.69
CA LEU A 279 -4.77 -17.20 7.03
C LEU A 279 -6.10 -16.79 6.38
N LEU A 280 -6.11 -15.71 5.59
CA LEU A 280 -7.24 -15.42 4.72
C LEU A 280 -7.38 -16.53 3.68
N PRO A 281 -8.60 -16.79 3.18
CA PRO A 281 -8.82 -17.70 2.07
C PRO A 281 -8.21 -17.14 0.79
N ASP A 282 -7.80 -18.04 -0.11
CA ASP A 282 -7.42 -17.65 -1.46
C ASP A 282 -8.67 -17.30 -2.32
N GLU A 283 -8.46 -16.68 -3.48
CA GLU A 283 -9.58 -16.27 -4.35
C GLU A 283 -10.36 -17.48 -4.87
N TYR A 284 -9.72 -18.62 -5.15
CA TYR A 284 -10.41 -19.82 -5.63
C TYR A 284 -11.38 -20.38 -4.58
N GLN A 285 -10.96 -20.41 -3.32
CA GLN A 285 -11.79 -20.79 -2.19
C GLN A 285 -12.95 -19.82 -1.97
N LEU A 286 -12.69 -18.51 -2.08
CA LEU A 286 -13.72 -17.47 -1.98
C LEU A 286 -14.78 -17.65 -3.07
N ARG A 287 -14.35 -17.75 -4.32
CA ARG A 287 -15.24 -17.79 -5.50
C ARG A 287 -15.91 -19.15 -5.68
N GLY A 288 -15.26 -20.24 -5.26
CA GLY A 288 -15.85 -21.57 -5.20
C GLY A 288 -16.91 -21.73 -4.10
N GLY A 289 -17.14 -20.71 -3.26
CA GLY A 289 -18.17 -20.74 -2.22
C GLY A 289 -17.86 -21.69 -1.06
N TYR A 290 -16.58 -21.95 -0.81
CA TYR A 290 -16.16 -22.84 0.27
C TYR A 290 -16.65 -22.31 1.63
N PRO A 291 -17.15 -23.17 2.54
CA PRO A 291 -17.65 -22.72 3.84
C PRO A 291 -16.61 -21.91 4.62
N GLY A 292 -16.95 -20.66 4.97
CA GLY A 292 -16.07 -19.75 5.70
C GLY A 292 -15.08 -18.95 4.83
N SER A 293 -15.04 -19.15 3.51
CA SER A 293 -14.15 -18.38 2.63
C SER A 293 -14.59 -16.92 2.42
N ARG A 294 -15.85 -16.60 2.74
CA ARG A 294 -16.37 -15.23 2.65
C ARG A 294 -16.06 -14.44 3.93
N VAL A 295 -14.91 -13.76 3.96
CA VAL A 295 -14.45 -12.96 5.11
C VAL A 295 -14.93 -11.51 4.98
N LEU A 296 -16.06 -11.19 5.62
CA LEU A 296 -16.63 -9.85 5.66
C LEU A 296 -16.23 -9.10 6.93
N VAL A 297 -15.83 -7.85 6.78
CA VAL A 297 -15.45 -7.00 7.90
C VAL A 297 -16.07 -5.61 7.73
N PRO A 298 -16.76 -5.06 8.76
CA PRO A 298 -17.37 -3.74 8.65
C PRO A 298 -16.31 -2.68 8.42
N THR A 299 -16.61 -1.73 7.55
CA THR A 299 -15.77 -0.56 7.33
C THR A 299 -15.79 0.35 8.56
N ARG A 300 -14.89 1.34 8.62
CA ARG A 300 -14.89 2.34 9.69
C ARG A 300 -15.96 3.44 9.47
N THR A 301 -16.67 3.38 8.35
CA THR A 301 -17.77 4.30 8.01
C THR A 301 -18.94 4.09 8.96
N ILE A 302 -19.37 5.17 9.60
CA ILE A 302 -20.48 5.16 10.56
C ILE A 302 -21.78 5.73 9.97
N SER A 303 -21.68 6.54 8.91
CA SER A 303 -22.81 7.22 8.30
C SER A 303 -22.48 7.70 6.89
N TRP A 304 -23.43 7.63 5.96
CA TRP A 304 -23.33 8.23 4.65
C TRP A 304 -23.49 9.76 4.73
N GLN A 305 -22.61 10.48 4.06
CA GLN A 305 -22.60 11.93 3.94
C GLN A 305 -23.21 12.33 2.58
N LEU A 306 -24.46 11.94 2.35
CA LEU A 306 -25.14 12.19 1.08
C LEU A 306 -25.37 13.68 0.84
N THR A 307 -25.13 14.14 -0.38
CA THR A 307 -25.41 15.50 -0.83
C THR A 307 -26.35 15.48 -2.01
N VAL A 308 -27.26 16.45 -2.11
CA VAL A 308 -28.13 16.60 -3.28
C VAL A 308 -27.33 17.20 -4.43
N LYS A 309 -27.40 16.58 -5.61
CA LYS A 309 -26.80 17.11 -6.82
C LYS A 309 -27.42 18.47 -7.15
N GLN A 310 -26.66 19.56 -7.01
CA GLN A 310 -27.13 20.86 -7.47
C GLN A 310 -27.26 20.81 -8.99
N ARG A 311 -28.48 21.00 -9.53
CA ARG A 311 -28.65 21.28 -10.96
C ARG A 311 -27.84 22.53 -11.27
N GLU A 312 -26.98 22.48 -12.28
CA GLU A 312 -26.29 23.66 -12.83
C GLU A 312 -27.33 24.70 -13.28
N ALA A 313 -27.79 25.54 -12.36
CA ALA A 313 -28.48 26.76 -12.69
C ALA A 313 -27.43 27.75 -13.16
N LYS A 314 -27.30 27.89 -14.49
CA LYS A 314 -26.62 29.05 -15.07
C LYS A 314 -27.22 30.33 -14.46
N ASN A 315 -26.35 31.13 -13.86
CA ASN A 315 -26.53 32.50 -13.34
C ASN A 315 -27.08 32.66 -11.90
N SER A 316 -26.20 33.00 -10.97
CA SER A 316 -26.22 34.34 -10.32
C SER A 316 -24.98 34.57 -9.46
N LEU A 317 -24.16 35.53 -9.90
CA LEU A 317 -23.07 36.15 -9.14
C LEU A 317 -23.67 36.97 -7.99
N ILE A 318 -23.70 36.40 -6.77
CA ILE A 318 -23.72 37.19 -5.53
C ILE A 318 -22.82 36.48 -4.50
N MET A 319 -21.52 36.74 -4.56
CA MET A 319 -20.64 36.48 -3.41
C MET A 319 -20.97 37.49 -2.31
N LYS A 320 -21.73 37.06 -1.29
CA LYS A 320 -21.72 37.77 -0.01
C LYS A 320 -20.44 37.39 0.72
N ALA A 321 -19.60 38.39 0.94
CA ALA A 321 -18.45 38.32 1.81
C ALA A 321 -18.91 38.01 3.24
N SER A 322 -18.58 36.81 3.71
CA SER A 322 -18.52 36.48 5.14
C SER A 322 -17.27 35.64 5.32
N HIS A 323 -16.36 36.12 6.19
CA HIS A 323 -15.18 35.44 6.73
C HIS A 323 -14.88 34.06 6.13
N LEU A 324 -13.74 33.92 5.45
CA LEU A 324 -13.13 32.66 5.03
C LEU A 324 -12.97 31.72 6.25
N GLN A 325 -14.04 31.04 6.66
CA GLN A 325 -13.94 29.70 7.19
C GLN A 325 -13.59 28.84 5.98
N MET A 326 -12.29 28.67 5.75
CA MET A 326 -11.79 27.80 4.67
C MET A 326 -12.42 26.43 4.85
N GLN A 327 -13.25 26.03 3.87
CA GLN A 327 -13.71 24.66 3.73
C GLN A 327 -12.48 23.77 3.52
N THR A 328 -12.54 22.49 3.85
CA THR A 328 -11.36 21.64 3.67
C THR A 328 -10.98 21.52 2.20
N LEU A 329 -9.68 21.33 1.94
CA LEU A 329 -9.05 21.29 0.61
C LEU A 329 -9.66 20.29 -0.36
N PHE A 330 -9.94 19.11 0.16
CA PHE A 330 -10.80 18.15 -0.49
C PHE A 330 -12.22 18.40 0.02
N SER A 331 -13.27 18.16 -0.75
CA SER A 331 -14.67 18.35 -0.29
C SER A 331 -14.92 17.61 1.04
N GLN A 332 -14.72 18.30 2.16
CA GLN A 332 -15.00 17.87 3.52
C GLN A 332 -15.61 19.11 4.20
N ARG A 333 -16.70 18.90 4.93
CA ARG A 333 -17.14 19.88 5.92
C ARG A 333 -16.64 19.36 7.25
N ASN A 334 -15.73 20.09 7.89
CA ASN A 334 -15.34 19.82 9.27
C ASN A 334 -16.54 20.10 10.19
N LEU A 335 -17.07 19.06 10.82
CA LEU A 335 -17.93 19.18 12.00
C LEU A 335 -17.05 19.39 13.24
N GLY A 336 -16.62 20.62 13.43
CA GLY A 336 -16.18 21.09 14.75
C GLY A 336 -17.38 21.28 15.67
N GLY A 337 -17.83 20.22 16.33
CA GLY A 337 -18.90 20.27 17.32
C GLY A 337 -18.82 19.09 18.28
N LYS A 338 -18.28 19.33 19.48
CA LYS A 338 -18.21 18.37 20.60
C LYS A 338 -19.52 17.57 20.76
N ARG A 339 -19.46 16.26 20.56
CA ARG A 339 -20.29 15.27 21.27
C ARG A 339 -19.44 14.03 21.59
N TYR A 340 -18.64 14.14 22.65
CA TYR A 340 -18.31 12.97 23.45
C TYR A 340 -19.63 12.47 24.07
N ARG A 341 -20.20 11.39 23.53
CA ARG A 341 -21.09 10.55 24.33
C ARG A 341 -20.19 9.66 25.19
N THR A 342 -19.82 10.19 26.35
CA THR A 342 -19.27 9.43 27.45
C THR A 342 -20.37 8.48 27.94
N THR A 343 -20.32 7.21 27.56
CA THR A 343 -21.12 6.17 28.22
C THR A 343 -20.46 5.87 29.56
N VAL A 344 -20.88 6.61 30.58
CA VAL A 344 -20.64 6.27 31.99
C VAL A 344 -21.51 5.05 32.32
N PRO A 345 -20.96 3.97 32.87
CA PRO A 345 -21.75 2.84 33.35
C PRO A 345 -22.38 3.22 34.69
N LEU A 346 -23.70 3.43 34.71
CA LEU A 346 -24.46 3.60 35.94
C LEU A 346 -24.63 2.24 36.63
N THR A 347 -24.03 2.15 37.81
CA THR A 347 -24.16 1.08 38.79
C THR A 347 -25.27 1.41 39.79
N THR A 348 -26.30 0.57 39.91
CA THR A 348 -27.15 0.34 41.11
C THR A 348 -27.96 -0.96 40.84
N ILE A 349 -27.65 -2.15 41.41
CA ILE A 349 -28.10 -2.70 42.72
C ILE A 349 -29.64 -2.61 42.86
N LEU A 350 -30.50 -3.62 43.04
CA LEU A 350 -30.55 -5.07 43.34
C LEU A 350 -32.03 -5.48 43.00
N ASN A 351 -32.38 -6.64 42.40
CA ASN A 351 -32.70 -7.87 43.13
C ASN A 351 -33.08 -9.03 42.18
N SER A 352 -32.36 -10.16 42.35
CA SER A 352 -32.76 -11.58 42.35
C SER A 352 -33.87 -12.14 41.41
N HIS A 353 -33.52 -13.06 40.50
CA HIS A 353 -33.72 -14.53 40.65
C HIS A 353 -33.29 -15.32 39.38
N GLU A 354 -32.44 -16.33 39.62
CA GLU A 354 -32.33 -17.65 38.97
C GLU A 354 -31.94 -17.88 37.48
N LYS A 355 -30.71 -18.42 37.33
CA LYS A 355 -30.23 -19.56 36.50
C LYS A 355 -30.88 -19.83 35.12
N SER A 356 -30.06 -19.80 34.06
CA SER A 356 -29.51 -21.02 33.41
C SER A 356 -28.72 -20.70 32.12
N SER A 357 -27.80 -21.61 31.82
CA SER A 357 -26.83 -21.68 30.72
C SER A 357 -27.42 -22.11 29.37
N ALA A 358 -26.92 -21.56 28.25
CA ALA A 358 -26.82 -22.21 26.92
C ALA A 358 -26.01 -21.30 25.96
N SER A 359 -24.76 -21.61 25.59
CA SER A 359 -24.33 -22.47 24.46
C SER A 359 -24.75 -21.94 23.06
N VAL A 360 -23.77 -21.44 22.31
CA VAL A 360 -23.88 -21.08 20.89
C VAL A 360 -23.79 -22.36 20.05
N SER A 361 -24.90 -22.74 19.42
CA SER A 361 -24.97 -23.89 18.51
C SER A 361 -24.74 -23.48 17.05
N VAL A 362 -23.82 -24.22 16.42
CA VAL A 362 -23.58 -24.27 14.97
C VAL A 362 -24.49 -25.36 14.38
N GLY A 363 -25.22 -25.07 13.30
CA GLY A 363 -26.09 -26.03 12.62
C GLY A 363 -25.62 -26.37 11.20
N ARG A 364 -25.62 -27.67 10.87
CA ARG A 364 -25.40 -28.27 9.55
C ARG A 364 -26.70 -28.94 9.06
N ASN A 365 -27.08 -28.63 7.81
CA ASN A 365 -27.87 -29.34 6.77
C ASN A 365 -29.27 -29.97 6.99
N GLU A 366 -30.17 -29.46 6.12
CA GLU A 366 -31.18 -30.12 5.24
C GLU A 366 -32.61 -30.52 5.68
N SER A 367 -33.56 -30.05 4.83
CA SER A 367 -34.93 -30.52 4.49
C SER A 367 -36.17 -29.96 5.24
N GLY A 368 -37.06 -29.34 4.45
CA GLY A 368 -38.52 -29.52 4.54
C GLY A 368 -39.39 -28.60 5.43
N CYS A 369 -40.07 -27.65 4.76
CA CYS A 369 -41.44 -27.16 5.00
C CYS A 369 -41.87 -26.55 6.36
N ASP A 370 -42.05 -25.22 6.32
CA ASP A 370 -43.25 -24.48 6.77
C ASP A 370 -43.77 -24.65 8.21
N LYS A 371 -43.51 -23.62 9.05
CA LYS A 371 -44.52 -22.86 9.81
C LYS A 371 -43.86 -21.79 10.69
N GLY A 372 -44.32 -20.56 10.51
CA GLY A 372 -43.72 -19.34 11.06
C GLY A 372 -43.88 -19.12 12.57
N ILE A 373 -43.00 -18.25 13.06
CA ILE A 373 -43.10 -17.52 14.33
C ILE A 373 -42.94 -16.03 13.96
N PRO A 374 -43.78 -15.11 14.49
CA PRO A 374 -44.08 -13.84 13.83
C PRO A 374 -42.98 -12.79 14.01
N LEU A 375 -42.51 -12.26 12.88
CA LEU A 375 -41.69 -11.04 12.79
C LEU A 375 -42.61 -9.82 12.84
N ILE A 376 -42.33 -8.92 13.78
CA ILE A 376 -42.93 -7.59 13.84
C ILE A 376 -42.26 -6.75 12.73
N ASP A 377 -42.96 -6.69 11.60
CA ASP A 377 -43.00 -5.67 10.53
C ASP A 377 -41.77 -4.75 10.36
N GLU A 378 -40.83 -5.14 9.50
CA GLU A 378 -39.79 -4.24 8.95
C GLU A 378 -40.13 -3.86 7.52
N HIS A 379 -40.32 -2.56 7.27
CA HIS A 379 -40.58 -1.96 5.96
C HIS A 379 -39.68 -2.56 4.86
N ARG A 380 -40.31 -3.18 3.84
CA ARG A 380 -39.64 -3.77 2.67
C ARG A 380 -39.06 -2.63 1.82
N CYS A 381 -37.76 -2.38 1.99
CA CYS A 381 -37.00 -1.53 1.07
C CYS A 381 -36.51 -2.41 -0.09
N THR A 382 -36.86 -2.06 -1.33
CA THR A 382 -36.29 -2.69 -2.52
C THR A 382 -35.12 -1.85 -3.03
N VAL A 383 -34.09 -2.53 -3.52
CA VAL A 383 -32.86 -1.90 -4.02
C VAL A 383 -32.61 -2.41 -5.42
N ASN A 384 -32.58 -1.50 -6.40
CA ASN A 384 -32.13 -1.81 -7.74
C ASN A 384 -30.87 -0.99 -8.03
N MET A 385 -29.80 -1.66 -8.44
CA MET A 385 -28.49 -1.03 -8.66
C MET A 385 -27.96 -1.36 -10.03
N GLU A 386 -27.65 -0.32 -10.78
CA GLU A 386 -27.15 -0.37 -12.15
C GLU A 386 -25.72 0.16 -12.22
N TYR A 387 -24.86 -0.54 -12.97
CA TYR A 387 -23.49 -0.10 -13.23
C TYR A 387 -23.47 0.84 -14.44
N LEU A 388 -22.86 2.01 -14.26
CA LEU A 388 -22.69 3.02 -15.30
C LEU A 388 -21.38 2.76 -16.03
N GLU A 389 -21.41 1.89 -17.05
CA GLU A 389 -20.21 1.40 -17.73
C GLU A 389 -19.29 2.50 -18.32
N GLN A 390 -19.87 3.64 -18.68
CA GLN A 390 -19.15 4.79 -19.28
C GLN A 390 -18.44 5.67 -18.22
N GLU A 391 -18.65 5.41 -16.93
CA GLU A 391 -18.05 6.17 -15.82
C GLU A 391 -17.18 5.30 -14.92
N VAL A 392 -16.89 4.06 -15.34
CA VAL A 392 -16.01 3.14 -14.59
C VAL A 392 -14.57 3.64 -14.65
N VAL A 393 -13.97 3.80 -13.48
CA VAL A 393 -12.56 4.15 -13.37
C VAL A 393 -11.74 2.87 -13.19
N ARG A 394 -10.71 2.67 -14.02
CA ARG A 394 -9.85 1.49 -13.99
C ARG A 394 -8.36 1.84 -14.01
N ARG A 395 -7.58 1.13 -13.18
CA ARG A 395 -6.11 1.12 -13.23
C ARG A 395 -5.60 -0.30 -13.26
N ILE A 396 -4.56 -0.53 -14.06
CA ILE A 396 -3.88 -1.82 -14.18
C ILE A 396 -2.41 -1.60 -13.89
N TYR A 397 -1.89 -2.27 -12.87
CA TYR A 397 -0.47 -2.33 -12.60
C TYR A 397 0.04 -3.67 -13.13
N MET A 398 0.82 -3.60 -14.19
CA MET A 398 1.53 -4.76 -14.71
C MET A 398 2.94 -4.76 -14.12
N MET A 399 3.15 -5.64 -13.15
CA MET A 399 4.38 -5.75 -12.38
C MET A 399 5.16 -6.97 -12.82
N ALA A 400 6.49 -6.86 -12.90
CA ALA A 400 7.36 -8.01 -13.19
C ALA A 400 7.15 -9.18 -12.22
N TYR A 401 6.81 -8.88 -10.96
CA TYR A 401 6.40 -9.83 -9.92
C TYR A 401 5.68 -9.10 -8.79
N ILE A 402 4.96 -9.83 -7.93
CA ILE A 402 4.39 -9.29 -6.68
C ILE A 402 5.31 -9.68 -5.51
N PRO A 403 5.90 -8.71 -4.80
CA PRO A 403 6.76 -9.00 -3.65
C PRO A 403 6.01 -9.70 -2.51
N SER A 404 6.76 -10.49 -1.73
CA SER A 404 6.27 -11.09 -0.49
C SER A 404 5.72 -10.05 0.47
N GLY A 405 4.56 -10.30 1.07
CA GLY A 405 3.92 -9.38 2.02
C GLY A 405 3.38 -8.09 1.39
N PHE A 406 3.33 -7.99 0.05
CA PHE A 406 2.74 -6.84 -0.63
C PHE A 406 1.28 -6.65 -0.22
N TRP A 407 0.46 -7.70 -0.35
CA TRP A 407 -0.97 -7.65 -0.04
C TRP A 407 -1.25 -7.40 1.44
N SER A 408 -0.46 -7.96 2.36
CA SER A 408 -0.61 -7.72 3.81
C SER A 408 -0.37 -6.25 4.16
N ARG A 409 0.74 -5.68 3.68
CA ARG A 409 1.07 -4.26 3.89
C ARG A 409 0.04 -3.33 3.23
N LEU A 410 -0.32 -3.62 1.98
CA LEU A 410 -1.27 -2.81 1.23
C LEU A 410 -2.64 -2.79 1.90
N MET A 411 -3.19 -3.98 2.16
CA MET A 411 -4.51 -4.13 2.74
C MET A 411 -4.55 -3.32 4.05
N THR A 412 -3.58 -3.50 4.94
CA THR A 412 -3.62 -2.82 6.24
C THR A 412 -3.42 -1.32 6.23
N ARG A 413 -2.70 -0.77 5.25
CA ARG A 413 -2.66 0.68 5.03
C ARG A 413 -4.03 1.21 4.58
N VAL A 414 -4.66 0.55 3.60
CA VAL A 414 -5.97 0.96 3.05
C VAL A 414 -7.08 0.85 4.10
N LEU A 415 -7.08 -0.26 4.82
CA LEU A 415 -8.13 -0.67 5.73
C LEU A 415 -8.25 0.24 6.96
N VAL A 416 -7.15 0.83 7.41
CA VAL A 416 -7.11 1.72 8.58
C VAL A 416 -7.06 3.20 8.21
N ASP A 417 -7.04 3.55 6.92
CA ASP A 417 -6.90 4.94 6.49
C ASP A 417 -8.19 5.75 6.73
N ASP A 418 -8.03 6.86 7.48
CA ASP A 418 -9.14 7.76 7.80
C ASP A 418 -9.64 8.52 6.57
N HIS A 419 -8.75 8.88 5.63
CA HIS A 419 -9.14 9.60 4.41
C HIS A 419 -9.94 8.72 3.47
N ILE A 420 -9.62 7.43 3.35
CA ILE A 420 -10.42 6.45 2.62
C ILE A 420 -11.80 6.34 3.27
N THR A 421 -11.86 6.21 4.60
CA THR A 421 -13.13 6.16 5.33
C THR A 421 -14.00 7.39 5.04
N MET A 422 -13.43 8.59 5.17
CA MET A 422 -14.11 9.85 4.85
C MET A 422 -14.54 9.95 3.38
N CYS A 423 -13.79 9.34 2.47
CA CYS A 423 -14.12 9.31 1.05
C CYS A 423 -15.30 8.36 0.79
N MET A 424 -15.29 7.19 1.44
CA MET A 424 -16.35 6.18 1.36
C MET A 424 -17.70 6.77 1.76
N GLU A 425 -17.73 7.54 2.85
CA GLU A 425 -18.93 8.25 3.33
C GLU A 425 -19.56 9.17 2.26
N ARG A 426 -18.77 9.68 1.31
CA ARG A 426 -19.20 10.63 0.26
C ARG A 426 -19.28 10.03 -1.14
N LEU A 427 -19.12 8.70 -1.28
CA LEU A 427 -19.10 8.06 -2.60
C LEU A 427 -20.40 8.21 -3.38
N LEU A 428 -21.51 8.49 -2.70
CA LEU A 428 -22.83 8.62 -3.30
C LEU A 428 -23.40 10.03 -3.10
N GLU A 429 -24.10 10.53 -4.11
CA GLU A 429 -24.90 11.75 -4.10
C GLU A 429 -26.36 11.43 -4.44
N VAL A 430 -27.29 12.28 -4.00
CA VAL A 430 -28.71 12.14 -4.29
C VAL A 430 -29.00 12.79 -5.64
N GLU A 431 -29.43 11.98 -6.61
CA GLU A 431 -29.89 12.39 -7.93
C GLU A 431 -31.37 12.79 -7.91
N TYR A 432 -32.19 12.05 -7.14
CA TYR A 432 -33.63 12.31 -7.00
C TYR A 432 -34.11 11.94 -5.58
N LEU A 433 -35.03 12.75 -5.08
CA LEU A 433 -35.69 12.59 -3.79
C LEU A 433 -37.19 12.82 -3.98
N SER A 434 -38.02 11.90 -3.50
CA SER A 434 -39.48 12.09 -3.47
C SER A 434 -39.88 13.33 -2.66
N GLU A 435 -40.92 14.06 -3.11
CA GLU A 435 -41.34 15.37 -2.59
C GLU A 435 -41.67 15.35 -1.07
N ASP A 436 -42.21 14.23 -0.57
CA ASP A 436 -42.59 14.06 0.85
C ASP A 436 -41.46 13.47 1.72
N SER A 437 -40.21 13.58 1.27
CA SER A 437 -39.06 12.99 1.95
C SER A 437 -38.00 14.03 2.26
N SER A 438 -37.13 13.72 3.22
CA SER A 438 -35.99 14.57 3.57
C SER A 438 -34.68 13.81 3.37
N LEU A 439 -33.59 14.55 3.17
CA LEU A 439 -32.24 13.99 3.12
C LEU A 439 -31.89 13.25 4.42
N GLU A 440 -32.38 13.74 5.57
CA GLU A 440 -32.15 13.11 6.88
C GLU A 440 -32.81 11.73 6.96
N THR A 441 -34.05 11.60 6.48
CA THR A 441 -34.75 10.31 6.43
C THR A 441 -34.04 9.29 5.54
N LEU A 442 -33.53 9.74 4.39
CA LEU A 442 -32.77 8.89 3.48
C LEU A 442 -31.42 8.46 4.08
N ASN A 443 -30.68 9.39 4.70
CA ASN A 443 -29.44 9.07 5.39
C ASN A 443 -29.67 8.05 6.50
N GLU A 444 -30.69 8.23 7.33
CA GLU A 444 -31.02 7.27 8.41
C GLU A 444 -31.36 5.88 7.86
N LEU A 445 -32.10 5.82 6.75
CA LEU A 445 -32.40 4.56 6.05
C LEU A 445 -31.11 3.87 5.55
N CYS A 446 -30.22 4.63 4.90
CA CYS A 446 -28.95 4.13 4.40
C CYS A 446 -27.99 3.69 5.52
N ASP A 447 -27.90 4.46 6.60
CA ASP A 447 -27.03 4.18 7.74
C ASP A 447 -27.49 2.94 8.52
N ARG A 448 -28.80 2.70 8.56
CA ARG A 448 -29.35 1.52 9.25
C ARG A 448 -29.20 0.23 8.44
N LYS A 449 -29.38 0.28 7.12
CA LYS A 449 -29.50 -0.94 6.29
C LYS A 449 -28.34 -1.17 5.31
N PHE A 450 -27.60 -0.13 4.93
CA PHE A 450 -26.71 -0.17 3.75
C PHE A 450 -25.30 0.36 4.02
N LEU A 451 -24.79 0.21 5.24
CA LEU A 451 -23.39 0.52 5.53
C LEU A 451 -22.43 -0.41 4.77
N PRO A 452 -21.26 0.09 4.34
CA PRO A 452 -20.34 -0.68 3.52
C PRO A 452 -19.50 -1.67 4.34
N TYR A 453 -19.13 -2.79 3.71
CA TYR A 453 -18.28 -3.85 4.25
C TYR A 453 -17.08 -4.10 3.34
N TRP A 454 -15.94 -4.45 3.93
CA TRP A 454 -14.81 -5.04 3.22
C TRP A 454 -15.02 -6.54 3.08
N LEU A 455 -14.79 -7.08 1.89
CA LEU A 455 -14.59 -8.50 1.66
C LEU A 455 -13.10 -8.73 1.36
N LEU A 456 -12.46 -9.63 2.12
CA LEU A 456 -11.00 -9.81 2.11
C LEU A 456 -10.61 -11.23 1.67
N TRP A 457 -9.52 -11.34 0.90
CA TRP A 457 -8.83 -12.60 0.57
C TRP A 457 -7.32 -12.34 0.41
N GLN A 458 -6.53 -13.38 0.20
CA GLN A 458 -5.05 -13.27 0.21
C GLN A 458 -4.48 -12.31 -0.84
N THR A 459 -5.13 -12.18 -1.99
CA THR A 459 -4.64 -11.45 -3.17
C THR A 459 -5.55 -10.30 -3.59
N GLY A 460 -6.41 -9.82 -2.69
CA GLY A 460 -7.30 -8.70 -2.98
C GLY A 460 -8.34 -8.43 -1.92
N PHE A 461 -9.06 -7.34 -2.14
CA PHE A 461 -10.17 -6.90 -1.31
C PHE A 461 -11.17 -6.07 -2.13
N GLU A 462 -12.44 -6.10 -1.72
CA GLU A 462 -13.52 -5.33 -2.35
C GLU A 462 -14.40 -4.64 -1.30
N ILE A 463 -14.99 -3.51 -1.67
CA ILE A 463 -16.02 -2.85 -0.85
C ILE A 463 -17.39 -3.26 -1.39
N LEU A 464 -18.21 -3.81 -0.49
CA LEU A 464 -19.60 -4.14 -0.73
C LEU A 464 -20.51 -3.13 -0.06
N ALA A 465 -21.45 -2.56 -0.81
CA ALA A 465 -22.54 -1.73 -0.30
C ALA A 465 -23.79 -2.03 -1.12
N PHE A 466 -24.99 -1.93 -0.51
CA PHE A 466 -26.24 -2.22 -1.22
C PHE A 466 -26.20 -3.61 -1.92
N GLU A 467 -25.57 -4.59 -1.27
CA GLU A 467 -25.37 -5.97 -1.77
C GLU A 467 -24.52 -6.11 -3.05
N LYS A 468 -23.85 -5.05 -3.50
CA LYS A 468 -23.06 -5.01 -4.73
C LYS A 468 -21.66 -4.46 -4.48
N THR A 469 -20.77 -4.69 -5.43
CA THR A 469 -19.40 -4.20 -5.38
C THR A 469 -19.34 -2.75 -5.85
N ILE A 470 -18.80 -1.86 -5.02
CA ILE A 470 -18.57 -0.44 -5.35
C ILE A 470 -17.07 -0.08 -5.49
N PHE A 471 -16.18 -1.02 -5.15
CA PHE A 471 -14.74 -0.93 -5.34
C PHE A 471 -14.15 -2.34 -5.32
N VAL A 472 -13.15 -2.61 -6.17
CA VAL A 472 -12.35 -3.82 -6.11
C VAL A 472 -10.89 -3.52 -6.40
N MET A 473 -10.00 -4.11 -5.61
CA MET A 473 -8.57 -4.15 -5.87
C MET A 473 -8.08 -5.59 -5.70
N ARG A 474 -7.46 -6.17 -6.73
CA ARG A 474 -7.06 -7.57 -6.72
C ARG A 474 -5.93 -7.89 -7.68
N GLN A 475 -5.23 -8.99 -7.44
CA GLN A 475 -4.44 -9.66 -8.45
C GLN A 475 -5.38 -10.32 -9.47
N PHE A 476 -5.10 -10.17 -10.75
CA PHE A 476 -5.80 -10.95 -11.77
C PHE A 476 -5.25 -12.37 -11.79
N LEU A 477 -6.13 -13.33 -11.50
CA LEU A 477 -5.87 -14.76 -11.58
C LEU A 477 -6.78 -15.35 -12.67
N PRO A 478 -6.22 -15.83 -13.80
CA PRO A 478 -7.00 -16.26 -14.96
C PRO A 478 -7.96 -17.41 -14.67
N LEU A 479 -7.55 -18.33 -13.79
CA LEU A 479 -8.33 -19.51 -13.40
C LEU A 479 -9.34 -19.22 -12.28
N ALA A 480 -9.34 -18.01 -11.71
CA ALA A 480 -10.29 -17.60 -10.68
C ALA A 480 -11.56 -17.01 -11.32
N GLU A 481 -12.28 -16.14 -10.61
CA GLU A 481 -13.44 -15.46 -11.19
C GLU A 481 -13.00 -14.26 -12.06
N VAL A 482 -13.27 -14.36 -13.37
CA VAL A 482 -13.17 -13.23 -14.30
C VAL A 482 -14.52 -12.52 -14.38
N ARG A 483 -14.64 -11.41 -13.64
CA ARG A 483 -15.89 -10.62 -13.55
C ARG A 483 -16.10 -9.65 -14.71
N ASP A 484 -15.02 -9.18 -15.33
CA ASP A 484 -15.07 -8.11 -16.32
C ASP A 484 -14.27 -8.50 -17.58
N ILE A 485 -12.99 -8.17 -17.69
CA ILE A 485 -12.15 -8.51 -18.86
C ILE A 485 -11.27 -9.71 -18.54
N HIS A 486 -11.23 -10.71 -19.44
CA HIS A 486 -10.25 -11.78 -19.38
C HIS A 486 -8.90 -11.35 -19.97
N TYR A 487 -7.96 -10.91 -19.15
CA TYR A 487 -6.73 -10.29 -19.65
C TYR A 487 -5.77 -11.20 -20.45
N GLU A 488 -5.88 -12.53 -20.35
CA GLU A 488 -5.07 -13.44 -21.20
C GLU A 488 -5.59 -13.57 -22.65
N THR A 489 -6.87 -13.30 -22.88
CA THR A 489 -7.50 -13.43 -24.20
C THR A 489 -7.35 -12.18 -25.05
N VAL A 490 -6.90 -11.07 -24.45
CA VAL A 490 -6.66 -9.80 -25.15
C VAL A 490 -5.21 -9.65 -25.60
N GLU A 491 -5.04 -8.92 -26.69
CA GLU A 491 -3.74 -8.41 -27.13
C GLU A 491 -3.57 -6.99 -26.57
N TRP A 492 -2.68 -6.83 -25.59
CA TRP A 492 -2.38 -5.53 -25.01
C TRP A 492 -1.60 -4.68 -25.99
N ARG A 493 -2.10 -3.47 -26.24
CA ARG A 493 -1.42 -2.45 -27.03
C ARG A 493 -1.18 -1.23 -26.16
N CYS A 494 0.07 -0.80 -26.05
CA CYS A 494 0.44 0.44 -25.38
C CYS A 494 1.09 1.40 -26.37
N CYS A 495 0.86 2.70 -26.16
CA CYS A 495 1.54 3.73 -26.92
C CYS A 495 2.96 3.91 -26.33
N ALA A 496 3.97 3.86 -27.20
CA ALA A 496 5.36 4.15 -26.82
C ALA A 496 5.64 5.66 -26.97
N GLU A 497 6.78 6.11 -26.44
CA GLU A 497 7.20 7.52 -26.47
C GLU A 497 7.29 8.11 -27.89
N ASP A 498 7.52 7.26 -28.90
CA ASP A 498 7.54 7.62 -30.33
C ASP A 498 6.12 7.74 -30.95
N SER A 499 5.07 7.72 -30.12
CA SER A 499 3.66 7.69 -30.51
C SER A 499 3.24 6.45 -31.32
N ASN A 500 4.06 5.39 -31.32
CA ASN A 500 3.74 4.14 -31.99
C ASN A 500 3.12 3.12 -31.02
N TRP A 501 2.10 2.40 -31.49
CA TRP A 501 1.42 1.38 -30.69
C TRP A 501 2.12 0.03 -30.80
N ARG A 502 2.61 -0.49 -29.67
CA ARG A 502 3.33 -1.76 -29.58
C ARG A 502 2.56 -2.77 -28.76
N THR A 503 2.73 -4.04 -29.10
CA THR A 503 2.18 -5.13 -28.29
C THR A 503 2.99 -5.24 -27.00
N LEU A 504 2.29 -5.28 -25.87
CA LEU A 504 2.91 -5.48 -24.57
C LEU A 504 2.85 -6.97 -24.23
N ASP A 505 4.00 -7.56 -23.94
CA ASP A 505 4.03 -8.95 -23.48
C ASP A 505 3.62 -9.01 -22.01
N ILE A 506 2.55 -9.76 -21.73
CA ILE A 506 2.09 -10.03 -20.37
C ILE A 506 2.75 -11.29 -19.79
N SER A 507 3.44 -12.07 -20.62
CA SER A 507 4.04 -13.34 -20.21
C SER A 507 5.04 -13.10 -19.07
N GLY A 508 4.85 -13.82 -17.97
CA GLY A 508 5.69 -13.68 -16.78
C GLY A 508 5.45 -12.45 -15.91
N SER A 509 4.51 -11.56 -16.26
CA SER A 509 4.09 -10.41 -15.43
C SER A 509 2.87 -10.75 -14.57
N SER A 510 2.75 -10.09 -13.42
CA SER A 510 1.58 -10.14 -12.54
C SER A 510 0.74 -8.88 -12.72
N LEU A 511 -0.57 -9.03 -12.89
CA LEU A 511 -1.48 -7.89 -13.06
C LEU A 511 -2.22 -7.62 -11.76
N ILE A 512 -2.22 -6.37 -11.33
CA ILE A 512 -3.09 -5.88 -10.27
C ILE A 512 -4.11 -4.93 -10.90
N GLU A 513 -5.39 -5.19 -10.62
CA GLU A 513 -6.51 -4.44 -11.14
C GLU A 513 -7.18 -3.66 -10.01
N ILE A 514 -7.39 -2.35 -10.24
CA ILE A 514 -8.23 -1.49 -9.44
C ILE A 514 -9.42 -1.08 -10.31
N ILE A 515 -10.64 -1.40 -9.89
CA ILE A 515 -11.87 -0.95 -10.54
C ILE A 515 -12.76 -0.27 -9.52
N ILE A 516 -13.19 0.95 -9.85
CA ILE A 516 -14.24 1.66 -9.12
C ILE A 516 -15.42 1.85 -10.07
N PRO A 517 -16.44 0.97 -10.01
CA PRO A 517 -17.61 1.12 -10.84
C PRO A 517 -18.42 2.34 -10.40
N ALA A 518 -18.85 3.15 -11.37
CA ALA A 518 -19.89 4.13 -11.14
C ALA A 518 -21.25 3.43 -11.09
N VAL A 519 -22.11 3.85 -10.17
CA VAL A 519 -23.35 3.15 -9.85
C VAL A 519 -24.50 4.13 -9.77
N ARG A 520 -25.69 3.68 -10.18
CA ARG A 520 -26.97 4.36 -9.97
C ARG A 520 -27.88 3.41 -9.20
N ILE A 521 -28.35 3.85 -8.05
CA ILE A 521 -29.11 3.03 -7.10
C ILE A 521 -30.49 3.63 -6.97
N ASN A 522 -31.52 2.86 -7.31
CA ASN A 522 -32.91 3.17 -7.05
C ASN A 522 -33.36 2.44 -5.78
N LEU A 523 -33.79 3.19 -4.77
CA LEU A 523 -34.30 2.70 -3.50
C LEU A 523 -35.80 3.01 -3.43
N VAL A 524 -36.61 1.98 -3.18
CA VAL A 524 -38.04 2.17 -2.91
C VAL A 524 -38.35 1.66 -1.51
N SER A 525 -38.79 2.54 -0.62
CA SER A 525 -39.24 2.22 0.73
C SER A 525 -40.55 2.94 1.01
N ASP A 526 -41.57 2.23 1.44
CA ASP A 526 -42.88 2.81 1.84
C ASP A 526 -43.49 3.71 0.75
N GLU A 527 -43.48 3.23 -0.49
CA GLU A 527 -43.96 3.94 -1.71
C GLU A 527 -43.15 5.20 -2.08
N LYS A 528 -42.06 5.49 -1.36
CA LYS A 528 -41.14 6.60 -1.67
C LYS A 528 -39.95 6.11 -2.48
N GLU A 529 -39.67 6.82 -3.55
CA GLU A 529 -38.54 6.55 -4.45
C GLU A 529 -37.38 7.52 -4.19
N TYR A 530 -36.17 6.97 -4.13
CA TYR A 530 -34.92 7.71 -3.99
C TYR A 530 -33.92 7.21 -5.03
N VAL A 531 -33.24 8.12 -5.73
CA VAL A 531 -32.18 7.75 -6.66
C VAL A 531 -30.85 8.32 -6.17
N LEU A 532 -29.92 7.42 -5.88
CA LEU A 532 -28.52 7.75 -5.58
C LEU A 532 -27.65 7.49 -6.81
N ARG A 533 -26.58 8.27 -6.95
CA ARG A 533 -25.56 8.09 -7.98
C ARG A 533 -24.17 8.21 -7.38
N SER A 534 -23.18 7.55 -7.96
CA SER A 534 -21.78 7.81 -7.65
C SER A 534 -21.41 9.29 -7.82
N ASN A 535 -20.79 9.86 -6.80
CA ASN A 535 -20.15 11.17 -6.87
C ASN A 535 -18.78 11.04 -7.55
N ARG A 536 -18.61 11.62 -8.75
CA ARG A 536 -17.37 11.49 -9.53
C ARG A 536 -16.14 12.05 -8.82
N ALA A 537 -16.25 13.14 -8.07
CA ALA A 537 -15.13 13.70 -7.31
C ALA A 537 -14.70 12.76 -6.17
N ALA A 538 -15.67 12.17 -5.45
CA ALA A 538 -15.38 11.19 -4.40
C ALA A 538 -14.80 9.89 -4.97
N VAL A 539 -15.32 9.38 -6.08
CA VAL A 539 -14.74 8.21 -6.79
C VAL A 539 -13.30 8.49 -7.21
N THR A 540 -13.03 9.67 -7.77
CA THR A 540 -11.69 10.09 -8.16
C THR A 540 -10.76 10.17 -6.95
N ARG A 541 -11.25 10.72 -5.84
CA ARG A 541 -10.48 10.83 -4.60
C ARG A 541 -10.14 9.46 -4.03
N LEU A 542 -11.08 8.52 -4.04
CA LEU A 542 -10.83 7.15 -3.62
C LEU A 542 -9.74 6.52 -4.50
N LEU A 543 -9.81 6.69 -5.82
CA LEU A 543 -8.75 6.21 -6.72
C LEU A 543 -7.39 6.82 -6.37
N ALA A 544 -7.33 8.16 -6.23
CA ALA A 544 -6.10 8.88 -5.96
C ALA A 544 -5.45 8.43 -4.65
N LEU A 545 -6.23 8.24 -3.59
CA LEU A 545 -5.75 7.75 -2.29
C LEU A 545 -5.21 6.31 -2.40
N ILE A 546 -5.92 5.41 -3.09
CA ILE A 546 -5.49 4.02 -3.26
C ILE A 546 -4.20 3.94 -4.09
N VAL A 547 -4.11 4.71 -5.17
CA VAL A 547 -2.92 4.81 -6.03
C VAL A 547 -1.74 5.36 -5.24
N ASP A 548 -1.95 6.40 -4.41
CA ASP A 548 -0.90 7.01 -3.58
C ASP A 548 -0.38 6.03 -2.51
N ILE A 549 -1.29 5.30 -1.84
CA ILE A 549 -0.92 4.24 -0.88
C ILE A 549 -0.12 3.14 -1.59
N MET A 550 -0.54 2.73 -2.79
CA MET A 550 0.12 1.69 -3.57
C MET A 550 1.52 2.12 -4.03
N ASP A 551 1.65 3.31 -4.62
CA ASP A 551 2.95 3.81 -5.09
C ASP A 551 3.90 4.09 -3.92
N THR A 552 3.42 4.70 -2.83
CA THR A 552 4.23 4.92 -1.61
C THR A 552 4.68 3.60 -0.99
N LEU A 553 3.82 2.57 -0.97
CA LEU A 553 4.20 1.23 -0.52
C LEU A 553 5.33 0.65 -1.37
N LEU A 554 5.23 0.77 -2.69
CA LEU A 554 6.25 0.27 -3.60
C LEU A 554 7.58 1.03 -3.44
N GLU A 555 7.54 2.36 -3.31
CA GLU A 555 8.74 3.19 -3.13
C GLU A 555 9.43 2.93 -1.79
N ASP A 556 8.68 2.85 -0.69
CA ASP A 556 9.23 2.71 0.67
C ASP A 556 9.74 1.28 0.96
N TRP A 557 8.97 0.26 0.57
CA TRP A 557 9.23 -1.13 0.98
C TRP A 557 9.85 -1.98 -0.11
N TYR A 558 9.70 -1.59 -1.38
CA TYR A 558 10.17 -2.36 -2.53
C TYR A 558 10.89 -1.46 -3.55
N PRO A 559 11.91 -0.66 -3.15
CA PRO A 559 12.47 0.41 -3.98
C PRO A 559 13.06 -0.08 -5.31
N SER A 560 13.55 -1.32 -5.38
CA SER A 560 14.03 -1.96 -6.60
C SER A 560 12.95 -2.14 -7.67
N LEU A 561 11.68 -2.20 -7.25
CA LEU A 561 10.49 -2.31 -8.10
C LEU A 561 9.71 -1.00 -8.19
N GLY A 562 9.58 -0.27 -7.08
CA GLY A 562 8.71 0.90 -6.95
C GLY A 562 9.21 2.16 -7.65
N THR A 563 10.53 2.31 -7.79
CA THR A 563 11.12 3.46 -8.48
C THR A 563 10.58 3.52 -9.93
N ARG A 564 9.93 4.64 -10.29
CA ARG A 564 9.37 4.83 -11.64
C ARG A 564 10.48 4.85 -12.70
N PHE A 565 10.15 4.39 -13.91
CA PHE A 565 11.05 4.36 -15.08
C PHE A 565 12.30 3.47 -14.93
N VAL A 566 12.29 2.48 -14.03
CA VAL A 566 13.33 1.44 -13.99
C VAL A 566 13.03 0.38 -15.05
N HIS A 567 14.03 0.10 -15.90
CA HIS A 567 13.89 -0.79 -17.05
C HIS A 567 14.88 -1.97 -16.96
N THR A 568 14.49 -3.11 -17.55
CA THR A 568 15.42 -4.20 -17.90
C THR A 568 16.43 -3.75 -18.96
N SER A 569 17.49 -4.53 -19.18
CA SER A 569 18.44 -4.29 -20.29
C SER A 569 17.76 -4.37 -21.66
N GLU A 570 16.65 -5.10 -21.76
CA GLU A 570 15.76 -5.18 -22.93
C GLU A 570 14.86 -3.93 -23.07
N GLY A 571 14.90 -3.00 -22.10
CA GLY A 571 14.14 -1.75 -22.13
C GLY A 571 12.71 -1.85 -21.61
N CYS A 572 12.31 -2.97 -21.00
CA CYS A 572 10.97 -3.16 -20.43
C CYS A 572 10.88 -2.57 -19.02
N LEU A 573 9.83 -1.79 -18.75
CA LEU A 573 9.50 -1.27 -17.43
C LEU A 573 9.19 -2.40 -16.44
N LEU A 574 9.65 -2.26 -15.18
CA LEU A 574 9.33 -3.25 -14.13
C LEU A 574 7.89 -3.12 -13.61
N VAL A 575 7.33 -1.92 -13.68
CA VAL A 575 5.93 -1.64 -13.33
C VAL A 575 5.35 -0.72 -14.39
N ASN A 576 4.45 -1.26 -15.22
CA ASN A 576 3.64 -0.46 -16.12
C ASN A 576 2.33 -0.07 -15.43
N ARG A 577 2.07 1.24 -15.32
CA ARG A 577 0.84 1.80 -14.75
C ARG A 577 -0.08 2.15 -15.92
N LEU A 578 -1.07 1.31 -16.17
CA LEU A 578 -1.88 1.35 -17.37
C LEU A 578 -3.30 1.83 -17.08
N VAL A 579 -3.82 2.60 -18.03
CA VAL A 579 -5.19 3.11 -18.12
C VAL A 579 -5.82 2.55 -19.40
N PRO A 580 -6.60 1.46 -19.32
CA PRO A 580 -7.25 0.90 -20.50
C PRO A 580 -8.25 1.89 -21.12
N CYS A 581 -8.32 1.91 -22.45
CA CYS A 581 -9.36 2.63 -23.16
C CYS A 581 -10.73 2.04 -22.80
N LEU A 582 -11.61 2.89 -22.26
CA LEU A 582 -12.94 2.47 -21.77
C LEU A 582 -13.80 1.82 -22.87
N LYS A 583 -13.72 2.35 -24.10
CA LYS A 583 -14.46 1.82 -25.26
C LYS A 583 -13.89 0.47 -25.74
N CYS A 584 -12.57 0.27 -25.70
CA CYS A 584 -11.96 -1.05 -25.94
C CYS A 584 -12.43 -2.06 -24.89
N ALA A 585 -12.37 -1.68 -23.61
CA ALA A 585 -12.80 -2.51 -22.49
C ALA A 585 -14.27 -2.95 -22.62
N SER A 586 -15.19 -2.03 -22.91
CA SER A 586 -16.60 -2.35 -23.14
C SER A 586 -16.82 -3.23 -24.37
N SER A 587 -16.05 -3.04 -25.45
CA SER A 587 -16.14 -3.90 -26.64
C SER A 587 -15.76 -5.35 -26.31
N THR A 588 -14.70 -5.56 -25.53
CA THR A 588 -14.26 -6.90 -25.11
C THR A 588 -15.31 -7.61 -24.24
N ARG A 589 -15.92 -6.89 -23.28
CA ARG A 589 -16.98 -7.44 -22.41
C ARG A 589 -18.17 -8.00 -23.19
N ASN A 590 -18.65 -7.25 -24.18
CA ASN A 590 -19.81 -7.65 -24.97
C ASN A 590 -19.56 -8.96 -25.72
N LEU A 591 -18.36 -9.18 -26.26
CA LEU A 591 -18.02 -10.44 -26.93
C LEU A 591 -17.90 -11.62 -25.97
N ASP A 592 -17.30 -11.45 -24.78
CA ASP A 592 -17.24 -12.52 -23.78
C ASP A 592 -18.64 -13.00 -23.37
N ALA A 593 -19.63 -12.09 -23.31
CA ALA A 593 -21.02 -12.45 -23.12
C ALA A 593 -21.57 -13.29 -24.30
N PHE A 594 -21.28 -12.93 -25.55
CA PHE A 594 -21.66 -13.71 -26.73
C PHE A 594 -20.99 -15.10 -26.79
N PHE A 595 -19.73 -15.23 -26.39
CA PHE A 595 -19.02 -16.51 -26.38
C PHE A 595 -19.45 -17.42 -25.23
N LYS A 596 -19.80 -16.87 -24.06
CA LYS A 596 -20.44 -17.66 -22.97
C LYS A 596 -21.78 -18.25 -23.39
N VAL A 597 -22.55 -17.58 -24.24
CA VAL A 597 -23.82 -18.11 -24.80
C VAL A 597 -23.58 -19.24 -25.81
N LYS A 598 -22.50 -19.19 -26.60
CA LYS A 598 -22.19 -20.23 -27.61
C LYS A 598 -21.51 -21.49 -27.07
N LYS A 599 -20.92 -21.47 -25.87
CA LYS A 599 -20.28 -22.65 -25.24
C LYS A 599 -21.24 -23.79 -24.86
N ASN A 600 -22.55 -23.62 -25.05
CA ASN A 600 -23.53 -24.70 -24.91
C ASN A 600 -23.67 -25.58 -26.16
N ASP A 601 -23.06 -25.21 -27.30
CA ASP A 601 -23.02 -26.05 -28.50
C ASP A 601 -21.57 -26.47 -28.79
N ASP A 602 -21.32 -27.79 -28.75
CA ASP A 602 -20.03 -28.41 -28.99
C ASP A 602 -19.52 -28.13 -30.42
N ILE A 603 -18.69 -27.09 -30.56
CA ILE A 603 -17.83 -26.89 -31.73
C ILE A 603 -16.44 -26.50 -31.26
N ILE A 604 -15.48 -27.37 -31.55
CA ILE A 604 -14.04 -27.12 -31.44
C ILE A 604 -13.70 -25.96 -32.38
N CYS A 605 -13.29 -24.80 -31.85
CA CYS A 605 -12.90 -23.65 -32.65
C CYS A 605 -11.39 -23.40 -32.60
N ASP A 606 -10.81 -23.28 -33.79
CA ASP A 606 -9.53 -22.66 -34.08
C ASP A 606 -9.32 -21.34 -33.32
N ALA A 607 -8.06 -21.00 -33.07
CA ALA A 607 -7.62 -19.80 -32.35
C ALA A 607 -8.20 -18.51 -32.98
N SER A 608 -9.31 -18.02 -32.43
CA SER A 608 -9.87 -16.72 -32.80
C SER A 608 -8.85 -15.61 -32.54
N PRO A 609 -8.76 -14.57 -33.40
CA PRO A 609 -7.82 -13.48 -33.20
C PRO A 609 -8.07 -12.77 -31.86
N LYS A 610 -7.02 -12.63 -31.04
CA LYS A 610 -7.10 -11.95 -29.74
C LYS A 610 -7.62 -10.52 -29.91
N HIS A 611 -8.54 -10.10 -29.04
CA HIS A 611 -9.13 -8.76 -29.11
C HIS A 611 -8.11 -7.72 -28.66
N LYS A 612 -7.96 -6.63 -29.44
CA LYS A 612 -6.98 -5.57 -29.11
C LYS A 612 -7.50 -4.66 -28.00
N LEU A 613 -6.83 -4.67 -26.85
CA LEU A 613 -7.07 -3.75 -25.74
C LEU A 613 -5.98 -2.68 -25.74
N HIS A 614 -6.37 -1.47 -26.16
CA HIS A 614 -5.47 -0.31 -26.13
C HIS A 614 -5.46 0.28 -24.72
N ALA A 615 -4.29 0.52 -24.17
CA ALA A 615 -4.09 1.16 -22.89
C ALA A 615 -3.05 2.28 -23.02
N PHE A 616 -3.21 3.29 -22.18
CA PHE A 616 -2.28 4.42 -22.05
C PHE A 616 -1.50 4.26 -20.75
N MET A 617 -0.26 4.70 -20.72
CA MET A 617 0.46 4.86 -19.45
C MET A 617 -0.22 5.97 -18.62
N VAL A 618 -0.22 5.84 -17.31
CA VAL A 618 -0.69 6.92 -16.41
C VAL A 618 0.14 8.19 -16.66
N GLU A 619 1.42 8.03 -16.93
CA GLU A 619 2.34 9.09 -17.33
C GLU A 619 1.86 9.85 -18.58
N GLU A 620 1.33 9.14 -19.58
CA GLU A 620 0.78 9.76 -20.79
C GLU A 620 -0.51 10.52 -20.46
N CYS A 621 -1.34 9.98 -19.58
CA CYS A 621 -2.53 10.66 -19.09
C CYS A 621 -2.18 11.96 -18.34
N ILE A 622 -1.08 11.96 -17.57
CA ILE A 622 -0.56 13.16 -16.89
C ILE A 622 -0.08 14.20 -17.89
N LEU A 623 0.73 13.79 -18.89
CA LEU A 623 1.23 14.70 -19.92
C LEU A 623 0.07 15.29 -20.74
N SER A 624 -0.90 14.46 -21.14
CA SER A 624 -2.09 14.89 -21.87
C SER A 624 -2.95 15.86 -21.04
N ALA A 625 -3.10 15.63 -19.73
CA ALA A 625 -3.77 16.54 -18.81
C ALA A 625 -3.03 17.89 -18.68
N HIS A 626 -1.70 17.84 -18.59
CA HIS A 626 -0.84 19.02 -18.53
C HIS A 626 -0.97 19.89 -19.80
N ASP A 627 -0.92 19.26 -20.98
CA ASP A 627 -1.04 19.93 -22.28
C ASP A 627 -2.48 20.38 -22.59
N GLY A 628 -3.48 19.82 -21.89
CA GLY A 628 -4.90 20.08 -22.14
C GLY A 628 -5.37 19.47 -23.46
N VAL A 629 -4.80 18.32 -23.85
CA VAL A 629 -5.12 17.59 -25.08
C VAL A 629 -5.81 16.27 -24.72
N ASN A 630 -6.65 15.74 -25.60
CA ASN A 630 -7.25 14.42 -25.44
C ASN A 630 -6.30 13.32 -25.92
N LEU A 631 -6.38 12.15 -25.28
CA LEU A 631 -5.66 10.97 -25.73
C LEU A 631 -6.28 10.40 -27.00
N ARG A 632 -5.52 9.69 -27.83
CA ARG A 632 -6.02 9.09 -29.08
C ARG A 632 -5.87 7.58 -29.10
N CYS A 633 -7.00 6.88 -29.06
CA CYS A 633 -7.07 5.44 -29.25
C CYS A 633 -7.17 5.11 -30.76
N PRO A 634 -6.38 4.17 -31.31
CA PRO A 634 -6.45 3.78 -32.73
C PRO A 634 -7.82 3.28 -33.20
N LEU A 635 -8.61 2.71 -32.28
CA LEU A 635 -9.94 2.17 -32.59
C LEU A 635 -11.08 3.18 -32.33
N HIS A 636 -10.87 4.13 -31.43
CA HIS A 636 -11.95 4.95 -30.87
C HIS A 636 -11.68 6.46 -30.89
N PHE A 637 -10.58 6.87 -31.51
CA PHE A 637 -10.11 8.25 -31.65
C PHE A 637 -9.96 8.98 -30.32
N ASP A 638 -10.51 10.18 -30.20
CA ASP A 638 -10.31 11.02 -29.03
C ASP A 638 -10.98 10.41 -27.79
N ILE A 639 -10.18 10.24 -26.74
CA ILE A 639 -10.56 9.78 -25.42
C ILE A 639 -10.26 10.90 -24.42
N SER A 640 -11.30 11.32 -23.72
CA SER A 640 -11.20 12.31 -22.65
C SER A 640 -10.40 11.76 -21.48
N VAL A 641 -9.33 12.48 -21.09
CA VAL A 641 -8.52 12.12 -19.92
C VAL A 641 -9.36 12.19 -18.65
N VAL A 642 -10.31 13.13 -18.56
CA VAL A 642 -11.21 13.28 -17.40
C VAL A 642 -12.05 12.02 -17.16
N ASP A 643 -12.36 11.25 -18.20
CA ASP A 643 -13.22 10.07 -18.08
C ASP A 643 -12.44 8.81 -17.69
N ILE A 644 -11.24 8.62 -18.24
CA ILE A 644 -10.43 7.42 -17.96
C ILE A 644 -9.42 7.63 -16.83
N ALA A 645 -9.03 8.88 -16.58
CA ALA A 645 -7.99 9.27 -15.63
C ALA A 645 -8.31 10.59 -14.90
N PRO A 646 -9.43 10.65 -14.17
CA PRO A 646 -9.87 11.88 -13.51
C PRO A 646 -8.89 12.37 -12.42
N ASP A 647 -8.07 11.49 -11.85
CA ASP A 647 -7.06 11.84 -10.87
C ASP A 647 -5.94 12.68 -11.51
N THR A 648 -5.56 12.43 -12.76
CA THR A 648 -4.47 13.20 -13.41
C THR A 648 -4.86 14.65 -13.72
N VAL A 649 -6.16 14.98 -13.67
CA VAL A 649 -6.73 16.32 -13.88
C VAL A 649 -7.23 16.98 -12.60
N PHE A 650 -6.97 16.39 -11.43
CA PHE A 650 -7.35 16.92 -10.11
C PHE A 650 -8.88 17.02 -9.87
N LEU A 651 -9.69 16.14 -10.44
CA LEU A 651 -11.15 16.13 -10.22
C LEU A 651 -11.55 15.81 -8.76
N ASP A 652 -10.62 15.30 -7.96
CA ASP A 652 -10.79 15.02 -6.53
C ASP A 652 -10.58 16.24 -5.60
N ILE A 653 -10.10 17.37 -6.13
CA ILE A 653 -9.89 18.61 -5.38
C ILE A 653 -11.15 19.48 -5.44
N ASN A 654 -11.47 20.15 -4.34
CA ASN A 654 -12.58 21.11 -4.32
C ASN A 654 -12.28 22.30 -5.26
N GLU A 655 -13.28 22.72 -6.04
CA GLU A 655 -13.18 23.83 -6.99
C GLU A 655 -12.67 25.14 -6.37
N ASP A 656 -12.97 25.38 -5.09
CA ASP A 656 -12.49 26.55 -4.35
C ASP A 656 -10.95 26.64 -4.28
N TYR A 657 -10.27 25.50 -4.42
CA TYR A 657 -8.81 25.41 -4.41
C TYR A 657 -8.22 25.24 -5.81
N LEU A 658 -9.05 25.09 -6.84
CA LEU A 658 -8.61 25.03 -8.24
C LEU A 658 -8.54 26.46 -8.80
N ILE A 659 -7.34 27.02 -8.75
CA ILE A 659 -7.09 28.40 -9.14
C ILE A 659 -7.00 28.49 -10.66
N GLN A 660 -7.86 29.33 -11.25
CA GLN A 660 -7.87 29.56 -12.68
C GLN A 660 -6.61 30.34 -13.11
N PRO A 661 -5.99 30.02 -14.26
CA PRO A 661 -4.71 30.62 -14.66
C PRO A 661 -4.80 32.15 -14.80
N ASN A 662 -5.94 32.64 -15.29
CA ASN A 662 -6.20 34.07 -15.49
C ASN A 662 -6.35 34.86 -14.19
N SER A 663 -6.53 34.19 -13.04
CA SER A 663 -6.62 34.84 -11.73
C SER A 663 -5.26 35.11 -11.10
N VAL A 664 -4.17 34.58 -11.68
CA VAL A 664 -2.82 34.67 -11.11
C VAL A 664 -1.93 35.51 -12.02
N LYS A 665 -1.43 36.63 -11.49
CA LYS A 665 -0.42 37.44 -12.16
C LYS A 665 0.96 37.15 -11.60
N ARG A 666 1.79 36.44 -12.37
CA ARG A 666 3.19 36.15 -12.00
C ARG A 666 4.02 37.43 -11.91
N GLY A 667 4.81 37.55 -10.85
CA GLY A 667 5.77 38.61 -10.59
C GLY A 667 7.21 38.11 -10.66
N LYS A 668 8.07 38.66 -9.79
CA LYS A 668 9.52 38.39 -9.78
C LYS A 668 9.85 37.02 -9.18
N LEU A 669 10.88 36.36 -9.72
CA LEU A 669 11.47 35.17 -9.11
C LEU A 669 12.02 35.49 -7.71
N ILE A 670 11.59 34.73 -6.70
CA ILE A 670 12.04 34.86 -5.31
C ILE A 670 12.95 33.70 -4.87
N GLY A 671 12.92 32.55 -5.54
CA GLY A 671 13.81 31.43 -5.26
C GLY A 671 13.74 30.30 -6.28
N HIS A 672 14.66 29.34 -6.22
CA HIS A 672 14.61 28.09 -6.97
C HIS A 672 15.24 26.94 -6.15
N GLY A 673 14.86 25.71 -6.46
CA GLY A 673 15.34 24.50 -5.78
C GLY A 673 15.17 23.25 -6.64
N ALA A 674 15.36 22.07 -6.04
CA ALA A 674 15.20 20.79 -6.74
C ALA A 674 13.78 20.55 -7.27
N PHE A 675 12.78 21.18 -6.64
CA PHE A 675 11.37 21.12 -7.01
C PHE A 675 10.96 22.09 -8.14
N GLY A 676 11.86 22.98 -8.58
CA GLY A 676 11.55 24.01 -9.58
C GLY A 676 11.78 25.45 -9.10
N PHE A 677 10.84 26.34 -9.42
CA PHE A 677 11.00 27.81 -9.27
C PHE A 677 9.89 28.41 -8.42
N VAL A 678 10.21 29.42 -7.61
CA VAL A 678 9.22 30.15 -6.81
C VAL A 678 9.21 31.62 -7.20
N PHE A 679 8.03 32.12 -7.55
CA PHE A 679 7.80 33.50 -7.92
C PHE A 679 6.91 34.18 -6.88
N LYS A 680 7.12 35.47 -6.66
CA LYS A 680 6.05 36.32 -6.10
C LYS A 680 4.95 36.43 -7.15
N ALA A 681 3.69 36.33 -6.77
CA ALA A 681 2.55 36.52 -7.65
C ALA A 681 1.43 37.29 -6.94
N ALA A 682 0.50 37.85 -7.71
CA ALA A 682 -0.72 38.45 -7.20
C ALA A 682 -1.91 37.58 -7.61
N LEU A 683 -2.65 37.09 -6.62
CA LEU A 683 -3.87 36.31 -6.80
C LEU A 683 -5.08 37.24 -6.72
N LYS A 684 -5.90 37.26 -7.78
CA LYS A 684 -7.15 38.03 -7.83
C LYS A 684 -8.26 37.25 -7.13
N ILE A 685 -8.69 37.74 -5.97
CA ILE A 685 -9.78 37.12 -5.18
C ILE A 685 -11.13 37.73 -5.57
N SER A 686 -11.14 39.02 -5.95
CA SER A 686 -12.32 39.72 -6.48
C SER A 686 -11.87 40.84 -7.43
N ASP A 687 -12.80 41.48 -8.13
CA ASP A 687 -12.48 42.58 -9.06
C ASP A 687 -11.75 43.76 -8.41
N ALA A 688 -11.84 43.91 -7.08
CA ALA A 688 -11.21 44.98 -6.32
C ALA A 688 -10.09 44.53 -5.37
N ASN A 689 -9.83 43.22 -5.20
CA ASN A 689 -8.88 42.73 -4.19
C ASN A 689 -7.89 41.70 -4.76
N ALA A 690 -6.60 41.96 -4.58
CA ALA A 690 -5.51 41.09 -4.97
C ALA A 690 -4.60 40.81 -3.76
N GLN A 691 -4.29 39.54 -3.53
CA GLN A 691 -3.41 39.10 -2.45
C GLN A 691 -2.05 38.69 -3.02
N ASP A 692 -0.98 39.14 -2.37
CA ASP A 692 0.38 38.67 -2.68
C ASP A 692 0.55 37.22 -2.18
N VAL A 693 1.00 36.36 -3.09
CA VAL A 693 1.20 34.92 -2.85
C VAL A 693 2.56 34.46 -3.39
N ALA A 694 3.03 33.33 -2.88
CA ALA A 694 4.17 32.62 -3.44
C ALA A 694 3.66 31.55 -4.42
N LEU A 695 4.05 31.67 -5.68
CA LEU A 695 3.72 30.76 -6.76
C LEU A 695 4.88 29.80 -6.99
N LYS A 696 4.71 28.55 -6.57
CA LYS A 696 5.67 27.48 -6.74
C LYS A 696 5.39 26.75 -8.05
N MET A 697 6.21 27.01 -9.06
CA MET A 697 6.16 26.40 -10.38
C MET A 697 6.92 25.08 -10.36
N LEU A 698 6.23 23.98 -10.69
CA LEU A 698 6.81 22.64 -10.74
C LEU A 698 7.33 22.28 -12.14
N GLU A 699 6.94 23.07 -13.15
CA GLU A 699 7.49 23.03 -14.50
C GLU A 699 8.58 24.10 -14.71
N PRO A 700 9.47 23.92 -15.70
CA PRO A 700 10.49 24.91 -16.05
C PRO A 700 9.85 26.21 -16.56
N VAL A 701 10.07 27.29 -15.83
CA VAL A 701 9.53 28.61 -16.17
C VAL A 701 10.65 29.62 -16.28
N GLU A 702 10.57 30.47 -17.30
CA GLU A 702 11.59 31.51 -17.53
C GLU A 702 11.72 32.44 -16.31
N PRO A 703 12.93 32.59 -15.73
CA PRO A 703 13.17 33.41 -14.54
C PRO A 703 12.87 34.91 -14.68
N GLY A 704 12.80 35.43 -15.91
CA GLY A 704 12.57 36.84 -16.23
C GLY A 704 13.82 37.73 -16.13
N LEU A 705 13.63 38.99 -16.49
CA LEU A 705 14.70 40.01 -16.53
C LEU A 705 15.29 40.26 -15.13
N GLY A 706 16.63 40.29 -15.05
CA GLY A 706 17.35 40.53 -13.79
C GLY A 706 17.47 39.31 -12.86
N ALA A 707 17.12 38.11 -13.34
CA ALA A 707 17.38 36.88 -12.62
C ALA A 707 18.88 36.58 -12.47
N ARG A 708 19.26 35.89 -11.39
CA ARG A 708 20.65 35.47 -11.16
C ARG A 708 21.10 34.50 -12.26
N VAL A 709 22.38 34.55 -12.61
CA VAL A 709 22.99 33.64 -13.60
C VAL A 709 22.74 32.17 -13.24
N SER A 710 22.81 31.83 -11.95
CA SER A 710 22.50 30.48 -11.45
C SER A 710 21.07 30.04 -11.75
N SER A 711 20.09 30.95 -11.63
CA SER A 711 18.68 30.67 -11.88
C SER A 711 18.41 30.51 -13.38
N VAL A 712 19.05 31.31 -14.23
CA VAL A 712 18.97 31.17 -15.69
C VAL A 712 19.59 29.85 -16.15
N SER A 713 20.74 29.47 -15.58
CA SER A 713 21.38 28.18 -15.86
C SER A 713 20.52 27.00 -15.42
N ALA A 714 19.94 27.07 -14.21
CA ALA A 714 19.01 26.05 -13.72
C ALA A 714 17.78 25.91 -14.62
N TYR A 715 17.20 27.03 -15.07
CA TYR A 715 16.08 27.03 -16.01
C TYR A 715 16.45 26.36 -17.33
N LYS A 716 17.57 26.75 -17.95
CA LYS A 716 18.02 26.14 -19.20
C LYS A 716 18.21 24.64 -19.05
N ALA A 717 18.84 24.19 -17.96
CA ALA A 717 19.02 22.77 -17.70
C ALA A 717 17.69 22.02 -17.50
N ALA A 718 16.76 22.60 -16.74
CA ALA A 718 15.43 22.02 -16.51
C ALA A 718 14.59 21.98 -17.80
N TYR A 719 14.62 23.06 -18.58
CA TYR A 719 13.90 23.17 -19.85
C TYR A 719 14.43 22.18 -20.89
N THR A 720 15.75 22.05 -21.05
CA THR A 720 16.35 21.04 -21.95
C THR A 720 15.98 19.62 -21.54
N LYS A 721 15.92 19.31 -20.23
CA LYS A 721 15.46 17.99 -19.76
C LYS A 721 13.99 17.76 -20.10
N TRP A 722 13.14 18.75 -19.87
CA TRP A 722 11.71 18.68 -20.19
C TRP A 722 11.46 18.48 -21.69
N GLN A 723 12.21 19.17 -22.56
CA GLN A 723 12.10 18.97 -24.01
C GLN A 723 12.58 17.59 -24.46
N ARG A 724 13.59 17.04 -23.79
CA ARG A 724 14.13 15.72 -24.13
C ARG A 724 13.21 14.59 -23.69
N ASP A 725 12.56 14.73 -22.54
CA ASP A 725 11.69 13.73 -21.94
C ASP A 725 10.52 14.42 -21.21
N PRO A 726 9.50 14.90 -21.96
CA PRO A 726 8.37 15.62 -21.37
C PRO A 726 7.52 14.71 -20.48
N LEU A 727 7.40 13.44 -20.86
CA LEU A 727 6.61 12.44 -20.15
C LEU A 727 7.10 12.23 -18.71
N GLN A 728 8.40 11.93 -18.54
CA GLN A 728 8.99 11.69 -17.23
C GLN A 728 8.95 12.95 -16.36
N ASN A 729 9.23 14.13 -16.94
CA ASN A 729 9.26 15.38 -16.18
C ASN A 729 7.85 15.87 -15.79
N ALA A 730 6.85 15.72 -16.65
CA ALA A 730 5.46 16.00 -16.32
C ALA A 730 4.95 15.07 -15.21
N CYS A 731 5.25 13.76 -15.29
CA CYS A 731 4.95 12.81 -14.24
C CYS A 731 5.59 13.20 -12.90
N ARG A 732 6.89 13.54 -12.91
CA ARG A 732 7.60 13.97 -11.69
C ARG A 732 6.98 15.22 -11.09
N ALA A 733 6.65 16.22 -11.91
CA ALA A 733 6.01 17.44 -11.47
C ALA A 733 4.64 17.17 -10.84
N TYR A 734 3.82 16.32 -11.47
CA TYR A 734 2.52 15.89 -10.94
C TYR A 734 2.65 15.14 -9.61
N CYS A 735 3.54 14.15 -9.51
CA CYS A 735 3.76 13.39 -8.27
C CYS A 735 4.25 14.31 -7.13
N THR A 736 5.19 15.22 -7.43
CA THR A 736 5.65 16.23 -6.47
C THR A 736 4.51 17.14 -6.02
N CYS A 737 3.65 17.58 -6.95
CA CYS A 737 2.47 18.38 -6.64
C CYS A 737 1.52 17.65 -5.69
N ARG A 738 1.24 16.38 -5.95
CA ARG A 738 0.35 15.53 -5.15
C ARG A 738 0.88 15.29 -3.75
N GLN A 739 2.16 14.91 -3.63
CA GLN A 739 2.82 14.70 -2.34
C GLN A 739 2.78 15.97 -1.48
N GLU A 740 3.13 17.12 -2.06
CA GLU A 740 3.09 18.39 -1.34
C GLU A 740 1.67 18.82 -0.98
N LEU A 741 0.72 18.62 -1.89
CA LEU A 741 -0.70 18.91 -1.63
C LEU A 741 -1.23 18.09 -0.45
N ASN A 742 -0.93 16.78 -0.40
CA ASN A 742 -1.37 15.90 0.68
C ASN A 742 -0.83 16.37 2.05
N VAL A 743 0.43 16.82 2.09
CA VAL A 743 1.03 17.36 3.32
C VAL A 743 0.41 18.71 3.67
N LEU A 744 0.45 19.69 2.75
CA LEU A 744 0.00 21.05 3.00
C LEU A 744 -1.51 21.13 3.31
N ALA A 745 -2.30 20.19 2.78
CA ALA A 745 -3.72 20.14 3.05
C ALA A 745 -4.11 19.78 4.47
N SER A 746 -3.24 19.02 5.14
CA SER A 746 -3.43 18.64 6.55
C SER A 746 -2.92 19.72 7.52
N LEU A 747 -2.09 20.66 7.06
CA LEU A 747 -1.39 21.63 7.89
C LEU A 747 -2.15 22.97 7.94
N GLN A 748 -3.10 23.07 8.88
CA GLN A 748 -3.81 24.33 9.16
C GLN A 748 -3.40 24.87 10.54
N HIS A 749 -2.52 25.87 10.54
CA HIS A 749 -2.08 26.54 11.77
C HIS A 749 -1.74 28.01 11.50
N SER A 750 -2.04 28.91 12.45
CA SER A 750 -1.86 30.37 12.27
C SER A 750 -0.41 30.83 12.12
N HIS A 751 0.56 29.93 12.37
CA HIS A 751 1.99 30.21 12.25
C HIS A 751 2.70 29.34 11.20
N ILE A 752 1.94 28.57 10.42
CA ILE A 752 2.42 27.82 9.26
C ILE A 752 1.82 28.48 8.01
N THR A 753 2.60 28.67 6.96
CA THR A 753 2.12 29.26 5.71
C THR A 753 1.02 28.39 5.11
N ALA A 754 -0.16 28.97 4.91
CA ALA A 754 -1.30 28.23 4.38
C ALA A 754 -1.17 27.96 2.87
N LEU A 755 -1.75 26.85 2.43
CA LEU A 755 -2.01 26.59 1.02
C LEU A 755 -3.22 27.41 0.58
N MET A 756 -3.05 28.20 -0.47
CA MET A 756 -4.12 29.01 -1.08
C MET A 756 -4.85 28.25 -2.19
N GLY A 757 -4.16 27.34 -2.89
CA GLY A 757 -4.75 26.51 -3.93
C GLY A 757 -3.71 25.94 -4.90
N VAL A 758 -4.19 25.21 -5.89
CA VAL A 758 -3.42 24.63 -6.98
C VAL A 758 -3.88 25.22 -8.31
N CYS A 759 -2.92 25.59 -9.15
CA CYS A 759 -3.17 25.96 -10.53
C CYS A 759 -2.79 24.74 -11.39
N PRO A 760 -3.73 24.07 -12.07
CA PRO A 760 -3.40 22.92 -12.90
C PRO A 760 -2.58 23.27 -14.15
N ARG A 761 -2.71 24.51 -14.66
CA ARG A 761 -2.05 24.96 -15.90
C ARG A 761 -1.66 26.44 -15.86
N PRO A 762 -0.37 26.80 -15.83
CA PRO A 762 0.77 25.92 -15.64
C PRO A 762 0.73 25.25 -14.25
N LEU A 763 1.32 24.07 -14.10
CA LEU A 763 1.23 23.29 -12.87
C LEU A 763 1.98 23.98 -11.73
N ALA A 764 1.22 24.51 -10.77
CA ALA A 764 1.78 25.30 -9.68
C ALA A 764 0.98 25.20 -8.38
N LEU A 765 1.69 25.30 -7.27
CA LEU A 765 1.11 25.44 -5.93
C LEU A 765 1.19 26.90 -5.47
N LEU A 766 0.09 27.43 -4.96
CA LEU A 766 -0.01 28.78 -4.42
C LEU A 766 -0.03 28.70 -2.90
N VAL A 767 0.95 29.32 -2.25
CA VAL A 767 1.03 29.41 -0.78
C VAL A 767 1.13 30.86 -0.33
N GLU A 768 0.80 31.11 0.92
CA GLU A 768 0.94 32.44 1.51
C GLU A 768 2.38 32.97 1.41
N LEU A 769 2.52 34.24 1.05
CA LEU A 769 3.81 34.92 1.01
C LEU A 769 4.04 35.70 2.31
N ALA A 770 5.09 35.36 3.05
CA ALA A 770 5.50 36.11 4.23
C ALA A 770 5.92 37.55 3.84
N PRO A 771 5.22 38.60 4.33
CA PRO A 771 5.38 39.97 3.82
C PRO A 771 6.73 40.59 4.14
N LEU A 772 7.35 40.20 5.26
CA LEU A 772 8.63 40.74 5.74
C LEU A 772 9.85 39.88 5.36
N GLY A 773 9.62 38.72 4.73
CA GLY A 773 10.67 37.78 4.35
C GLY A 773 11.33 37.08 5.54
N ALA A 774 12.52 36.51 5.30
CA ALA A 774 13.22 35.67 6.27
C ALA A 774 13.76 36.47 7.47
N LEU A 775 13.61 35.91 8.67
CA LEU A 775 14.09 36.50 9.92
C LEU A 775 15.59 36.83 9.89
N ASN A 776 16.43 36.00 9.27
CA ASN A 776 17.87 36.25 9.18
C ASN A 776 18.20 37.55 8.44
N HIS A 777 17.44 37.92 7.41
CA HIS A 777 17.63 39.15 6.64
C HIS A 777 17.26 40.36 7.49
N LEU A 778 16.16 40.28 8.23
CA LEU A 778 15.74 41.31 9.17
C LEU A 778 16.80 41.51 10.27
N LEU A 779 17.28 40.43 10.88
CA LEU A 779 18.33 40.47 11.91
C LEU A 779 19.64 41.06 11.38
N ASN A 780 20.05 40.68 10.17
CA ASN A 780 21.25 41.26 9.54
C ASN A 780 21.10 42.77 9.27
N ASN A 781 19.91 43.21 8.84
CA ASN A 781 19.63 44.62 8.63
C ASN A 781 19.62 45.40 9.95
N TYR A 782 18.98 44.88 11.00
CA TYR A 782 19.00 45.49 12.34
C TYR A 782 20.43 45.57 12.90
N ARG A 783 21.24 44.52 12.69
CA ARG A 783 22.64 44.52 13.10
C ARG A 783 23.45 45.60 12.36
N ARG A 784 23.21 45.80 11.07
CA ARG A 784 23.87 46.85 10.27
C ARG A 784 23.42 48.26 10.67
N SER A 785 22.16 48.44 11.05
CA SER A 785 21.62 49.75 11.45
C SER A 785 21.81 50.07 12.94
N GLY A 786 22.34 49.13 13.74
CA GLY A 786 22.49 49.28 15.19
C GLY A 786 21.16 49.26 15.96
N ALA A 787 20.05 48.88 15.31
CA ALA A 787 18.73 48.81 15.92
C ALA A 787 18.68 47.68 16.95
N ARG A 788 18.06 47.94 18.11
CA ARG A 788 17.84 46.95 19.17
C ARG A 788 16.41 46.43 19.11
N LEU A 789 16.25 45.11 19.14
CA LEU A 789 14.95 44.45 19.28
C LEU A 789 14.51 44.49 20.75
N ARG A 790 13.25 44.81 20.99
CA ARG A 790 12.67 44.72 22.34
C ARG A 790 12.53 43.26 22.75
N LEU A 791 12.67 42.97 24.05
CA LEU A 791 12.53 41.61 24.59
C LEU A 791 11.17 40.99 24.24
N SER A 792 10.10 41.79 24.22
CA SER A 792 8.76 41.35 23.83
C SER A 792 8.74 40.77 22.41
N VAL A 793 9.42 41.40 21.44
CA VAL A 793 9.49 40.90 20.06
C VAL A 793 10.20 39.56 19.99
N ILE A 794 11.27 39.38 20.79
CA ILE A 794 12.00 38.11 20.86
C ILE A 794 11.11 37.03 21.47
N GLN A 795 10.43 37.34 22.57
CA GLN A 795 9.51 36.42 23.24
C GLN A 795 8.35 36.01 22.34
N ASP A 796 7.72 36.97 21.65
CA ASP A 796 6.62 36.71 20.73
C ASP A 796 7.08 35.86 19.55
N THR A 797 8.23 36.16 18.95
CA THR A 797 8.79 35.38 17.84
C THR A 797 9.09 33.95 18.28
N ALA A 798 9.74 33.76 19.45
CA ALA A 798 10.02 32.44 19.99
C ALA A 798 8.73 31.67 20.32
N SER A 799 7.71 32.35 20.85
CA SER A 799 6.40 31.74 21.14
C SER A 799 5.68 31.33 19.86
N GLN A 800 5.72 32.14 18.80
CA GLN A 800 5.12 31.81 17.51
C GLN A 800 5.80 30.58 16.88
N VAL A 801 7.13 30.54 16.87
CA VAL A 801 7.91 29.41 16.33
C VAL A 801 7.69 28.13 17.15
N ALA A 802 7.56 28.22 18.47
CA ALA A 802 7.31 27.06 19.31
C ALA A 802 5.88 26.52 19.21
N LYS A 803 4.93 27.35 18.78
CA LYS A 803 3.53 26.95 18.54
C LYS A 803 3.33 26.36 17.14
N ALA A 804 4.07 26.86 16.15
CA ALA A 804 4.13 26.29 14.81
C ALA A 804 4.72 24.88 14.86
#